data_AF-A0A0X3V8J6-F1
#
_entry.id   AF-A0A0X3V8J6-F1
#
_cell.length_a   1.000
_cell.length_b   1.000
_cell.length_c   1.000
_cell.angle_alpha   90.00
_cell.angle_beta   90.00
_cell.angle_gamma   90.00
#
_symmetry.space_group_name_H-M   'P 1'
#
loop_
_entity.id
_entity.type
_entity.pdbx_description
1 polymer ?
#
loop_
_entity_poly.entity_id
_entity_poly.type
_entity_poly.pdbx_seq_one_letter_code
_entity_poly.pdbx_strand_id
1 'polypeptide(L)'
;MSELPGPDRRPRRRPAVLAATLTALLAIAGAAAVGATTASAAVPADCTENAALGRPATASSVEGDAWTAAMAVDGNATTRWASQWADPQWLRVDLGAATTICGVVLQWEGAYAKAYKIQTSPDGTTWTDVYATTTGAGGTESLTVTGSGRYVRMNGTARPGGYGYSLWEFKVLTGGGGTTPTTSPTTTPPTQEPGNFTTVWQDTFDGAAGTTPSAGNWLKRTGTQYPGGAANWGTGSVETASDSTANVALDGAGKLAIKANRDGAGKWTSGRIETQRTDFAPQPGEMLKFSAVLKQPGVTNGLGYWPGFRATGAAYRGNYTNWPSVGETDIMTDVNGRDQLAQTLHCGTAPDGPCAEYTGRSSGFASCTGCQAGYHEYSQVIDRTKTDEEIRFYLDGRQTWIVRESQVGVTAWQAAVHHGFYLRLDLAIGGSLPNAIAGVTTPTAETTPGGVLSVDSVTVAKATGTTAAAMTDPAVPAGPSVVKVTGSQGNWQLTVNGTPWQVKGMTYGPPQGAADGYMRDLKNMGVNTIRIWGPDANTPLLLDTAARFGIKVVVGLWLNHGADYVNDTAYKSAAKADVLNWVNQLKGRPGVLLWDVGNEVILEMQNYGLTAAEVEARRIGYAKFVGELADAIHGVDPNHPVTSTDAYTHAWTYYKPYAPSLDLLAVNSYGAIDTVKRDWISGGYTKPYILTEGGPSGEWEVPGDVNGVPNEPTDLQKKAGYTYSWNAIKGHPGVALGATEFHYGLENDFGGVWLNTTTGGWRRLGYQALREAYTGQPVPNSPPEITAMTVGSQTAVPAGGTFTVNVTATDPQNDLIRYNIMTSDKHINGNKGLRQPAFTQTGNGQFSVRAPETLGVWKVYVYAYDGQGNVGIEQRSFKVVPPTVPGTNLARGKTATASTYQPTGTNGPQLPGYAVDGDYGTRWASEWVDTSWLQVDLGSVQSFDHVNLAWEAAYATAYQIQTSTDGTTWTTVYSTAAGDGGFDNLAINGSGRYVRVNNTARATAYGYSLYEFGVYRS
;
A
#
# COMPACT_ATOMS: atom_id res chain seq x y z
N MET A 1 -22.78 1.21 -4.94
CA MET A 1 -21.53 1.33 -5.74
C MET A 1 -20.83 -0.02 -6.02
N SER A 2 -21.16 -0.67 -7.15
CA SER A 2 -20.34 -1.68 -7.84
C SER A 2 -20.89 -1.83 -9.26
N GLU A 3 -20.23 -1.28 -10.28
CA GLU A 3 -20.49 -1.61 -11.70
C GLU A 3 -19.40 -1.01 -12.61
N LEU A 4 -18.94 -1.78 -13.59
CA LEU A 4 -18.21 -1.37 -14.80
C LEU A 4 -19.23 -1.34 -15.97
N PRO A 5 -18.93 -0.76 -17.15
CA PRO A 5 -18.85 0.66 -17.51
C PRO A 5 -19.82 1.07 -18.65
N GLY A 6 -20.11 2.37 -18.82
CA GLY A 6 -20.81 2.93 -20.00
C GLY A 6 -20.92 4.48 -19.96
N PRO A 7 -20.93 5.18 -21.12
CA PRO A 7 -20.00 6.29 -21.37
C PRO A 7 -20.50 7.73 -21.13
N ASP A 8 -19.51 8.60 -20.98
CA ASP A 8 -19.51 10.06 -20.90
C ASP A 8 -20.53 10.82 -21.77
N ARG A 9 -21.01 11.95 -21.21
CA ARG A 9 -20.89 13.31 -21.79
C ARG A 9 -21.48 14.41 -20.87
N ARG A 10 -20.59 15.23 -20.29
CA ARG A 10 -20.82 16.65 -19.90
C ARG A 10 -20.35 17.55 -21.08
N PRO A 11 -20.61 18.89 -21.17
CA PRO A 11 -20.71 19.86 -20.06
C PRO A 11 -21.69 21.06 -20.21
N ARG A 12 -21.88 21.77 -19.08
CA ARG A 12 -22.54 23.08 -18.97
C ARG A 12 -21.54 24.23 -19.20
N ARG A 13 -22.03 25.33 -19.77
CA ARG A 13 -21.31 26.57 -20.10
C ARG A 13 -21.37 27.64 -18.99
N ARG A 14 -20.19 28.19 -18.69
CA ARG A 14 -19.74 29.61 -18.57
C ARG A 14 -20.11 30.55 -17.39
N PRO A 15 -19.23 31.54 -17.11
CA PRO A 15 -19.07 32.25 -15.83
C PRO A 15 -19.31 33.78 -15.90
N ALA A 16 -19.14 34.48 -14.77
CA ALA A 16 -18.94 35.94 -14.67
C ALA A 16 -17.79 36.19 -13.66
N VAL A 17 -16.61 36.71 -14.08
CA VAL A 17 -16.17 38.14 -14.17
C VAL A 17 -16.01 38.78 -12.77
N LEU A 18 -14.98 39.55 -12.38
CA LEU A 18 -13.63 39.95 -12.81
C LEU A 18 -13.20 41.03 -11.79
N ALA A 19 -11.94 41.11 -11.33
CA ALA A 19 -11.21 42.37 -11.08
C ALA A 19 -9.84 42.15 -10.39
N ALA A 20 -8.84 42.84 -10.92
CA ALA A 20 -7.42 42.81 -10.60
C ALA A 20 -7.00 43.93 -9.63
N THR A 21 -5.78 43.87 -9.08
CA THR A 21 -4.72 44.89 -9.27
C THR A 21 -3.40 44.48 -8.61
N LEU A 22 -2.31 44.97 -9.21
CA LEU A 22 -0.89 44.65 -9.02
C LEU A 22 -0.14 45.97 -8.74
N THR A 23 0.87 46.02 -7.85
CA THR A 23 2.16 46.77 -8.05
C THR A 23 3.15 46.69 -6.85
N ALA A 24 4.34 46.09 -7.09
CA ALA A 24 5.74 46.61 -7.01
C ALA A 24 6.14 47.68 -5.93
N LEU A 25 7.36 47.84 -5.38
CA LEU A 25 8.75 47.31 -5.50
C LEU A 25 9.61 48.01 -4.40
N LEU A 26 10.73 47.42 -3.88
CA LEU A 26 12.09 48.03 -3.81
C LEU A 26 13.10 47.19 -2.99
N ALA A 27 14.36 47.18 -3.46
CA ALA A 27 15.53 46.50 -2.90
C ALA A 27 16.55 47.50 -2.32
N ILE A 28 17.38 47.09 -1.35
CA ILE A 28 18.69 47.70 -1.04
C ILE A 28 19.69 46.62 -0.59
N ALA A 29 20.92 46.69 -1.12
CA ALA A 29 22.09 45.88 -0.78
C ALA A 29 23.12 46.68 0.04
N GLY A 30 23.96 45.99 0.82
CA GLY A 30 25.15 46.56 1.49
C GLY A 30 26.05 45.47 2.09
N ALA A 31 27.37 45.58 1.88
CA ALA A 31 28.36 44.52 2.13
C ALA A 31 29.35 44.81 3.31
N ALA A 32 29.74 43.71 3.97
CA ALA A 32 31.02 43.33 4.62
C ALA A 32 31.67 44.14 5.78
N ALA A 33 31.90 43.44 6.91
CA ALA A 33 33.19 43.39 7.63
C ALA A 33 33.26 42.16 8.57
N VAL A 34 34.40 41.46 8.56
CA VAL A 34 34.71 40.21 9.28
C VAL A 34 35.24 40.52 10.68
N GLY A 35 34.64 39.90 11.71
CA GLY A 35 35.17 39.81 13.07
C GLY A 35 35.11 38.35 13.52
N ALA A 36 36.26 37.77 13.86
CA ALA A 36 36.38 36.36 14.23
C ALA A 36 35.68 36.10 15.58
N THR A 37 34.53 35.43 15.53
CA THR A 37 33.93 34.73 16.66
C THR A 37 34.15 33.24 16.45
N THR A 38 34.67 32.55 17.47
CA THR A 38 34.73 31.09 17.48
C THR A 38 33.31 30.56 17.36
N ALA A 39 32.93 30.10 16.17
CA ALA A 39 31.65 29.48 15.92
C ALA A 39 31.51 28.27 16.86
N SER A 40 30.42 28.24 17.63
CA SER A 40 29.99 27.03 18.33
C SER A 40 29.86 25.93 17.28
N ALA A 41 30.66 24.87 17.40
CA ALA A 41 30.54 23.72 16.53
C ALA A 41 29.11 23.18 16.64
N ALA A 42 28.43 23.02 15.51
CA ALA A 42 27.13 22.36 15.45
C ALA A 42 27.27 20.94 16.02
N VAL A 43 26.24 20.48 16.73
CA VAL A 43 26.19 19.11 17.27
C VAL A 43 26.46 18.12 16.12
N PRO A 44 27.34 17.11 16.31
CA PRO A 44 27.62 16.11 15.30
C PRO A 44 26.33 15.44 14.75
N ALA A 45 26.30 15.17 13.44
CA ALA A 45 25.08 14.69 12.75
C ALA A 45 24.60 13.29 13.21
N ASP A 46 25.47 12.53 13.88
CA ASP A 46 25.21 11.22 14.50
C ASP A 46 24.71 11.30 15.95
N CYS A 47 24.67 12.50 16.52
CA CYS A 47 24.26 12.77 17.90
C CYS A 47 22.79 13.20 17.97
N THR A 48 21.87 12.27 17.72
CA THR A 48 20.44 12.59 17.51
C THR A 48 19.49 12.01 18.56
N GLU A 49 19.92 11.05 19.37
CA GLU A 49 19.08 10.40 20.38
C GLU A 49 19.00 11.23 21.66
N ASN A 50 17.79 11.61 22.11
CA ASN A 50 17.59 12.34 23.36
C ASN A 50 17.46 11.40 24.57
N ALA A 51 18.57 11.11 25.23
CA ALA A 51 18.63 10.27 26.43
C ALA A 51 17.85 10.83 27.64
N ALA A 52 17.53 12.12 27.66
CA ALA A 52 16.78 12.76 28.74
C ALA A 52 15.25 12.59 28.62
N LEU A 53 14.72 12.23 27.45
CA LEU A 53 13.28 12.18 27.21
C LEU A 53 12.55 11.22 28.18
N GLY A 54 11.54 11.72 28.88
CA GLY A 54 10.74 11.00 29.86
C GLY A 54 11.47 10.57 31.13
N ARG A 55 12.73 10.98 31.33
CA ARG A 55 13.55 10.55 32.46
C ARG A 55 13.20 11.29 33.75
N PRO A 56 13.41 10.69 34.94
CA PRO A 56 13.23 11.39 36.21
C PRO A 56 14.09 12.65 36.28
N ALA A 57 13.45 13.80 36.45
CA ALA A 57 14.11 15.08 36.59
C ALA A 57 13.81 15.72 37.96
N THR A 58 14.81 16.39 38.53
CA THR A 58 14.73 17.13 39.79
C THR A 58 15.36 18.50 39.58
N ALA A 59 14.95 19.49 40.36
CA ALA A 59 15.51 20.82 40.30
C ALA A 59 15.77 21.36 41.71
N SER A 60 16.62 22.38 41.81
CA SER A 60 16.88 23.10 43.07
C SER A 60 15.65 23.80 43.63
N SER A 61 14.72 24.21 42.76
CA SER A 61 13.42 24.76 43.14
C SER A 61 12.44 24.70 41.97
N VAL A 62 11.17 24.94 42.28
CA VAL A 62 10.08 25.13 41.30
C VAL A 62 9.33 26.43 41.62
N GLU A 63 8.90 27.17 40.61
CA GLU A 63 8.09 28.40 40.76
C GLU A 63 6.68 28.09 41.26
N GLY A 64 6.16 26.88 40.98
CA GLY A 64 4.89 26.34 41.47
C GLY A 64 4.63 24.93 40.94
N ASP A 65 3.57 24.27 41.43
CA ASP A 65 3.28 22.85 41.17
C ASP A 65 3.08 22.51 39.68
N ALA A 66 2.72 23.49 38.86
CA ALA A 66 2.56 23.33 37.41
C ALA A 66 3.89 23.32 36.63
N TRP A 67 5.00 23.76 37.23
CA TRP A 67 6.28 24.05 36.53
C TRP A 67 7.42 23.15 37.01
N THR A 68 7.14 21.86 37.12
CA THR A 68 8.10 20.88 37.67
C THR A 68 9.25 20.58 36.71
N ALA A 69 10.34 20.01 37.23
CA ALA A 69 11.50 19.63 36.42
C ALA A 69 11.18 18.60 35.31
N ALA A 70 10.16 17.77 35.52
CA ALA A 70 9.73 16.77 34.53
C ALA A 70 9.21 17.40 33.23
N MET A 71 8.66 18.62 33.32
CA MET A 71 8.10 19.36 32.18
C MET A 71 9.17 19.88 31.20
N ALA A 72 10.46 19.84 31.57
CA ALA A 72 11.55 20.18 30.66
C ALA A 72 12.16 18.96 29.98
N VAL A 73 11.60 17.76 30.19
CA VAL A 73 12.09 16.51 29.58
C VAL A 73 10.96 15.64 29.05
N ASP A 74 9.77 16.21 28.87
CA ASP A 74 8.56 15.48 28.46
C ASP A 74 8.37 15.45 26.94
N GLY A 75 9.20 16.18 26.18
CA GLY A 75 9.15 16.26 24.72
C GLY A 75 8.08 17.22 24.21
N ASN A 76 7.44 17.98 25.09
CA ASN A 76 6.37 18.90 24.75
C ASN A 76 6.85 20.36 24.85
N ALA A 77 7.06 21.00 23.70
CA ALA A 77 7.51 22.39 23.62
C ALA A 77 6.50 23.45 24.14
N THR A 78 5.37 23.02 24.73
CA THR A 78 4.35 23.90 25.35
C THR A 78 4.28 23.77 26.88
N THR A 79 5.03 22.84 27.47
CA THR A 79 5.19 22.66 28.93
C THR A 79 6.63 23.01 29.33
N ARG A 80 6.83 23.51 30.56
CA ARG A 80 8.14 24.01 31.00
C ARG A 80 8.42 23.75 32.47
N TRP A 81 9.70 23.57 32.79
CA TRP A 81 10.20 23.80 34.15
C TRP A 81 10.46 25.29 34.38
N ALA A 82 10.21 25.76 35.61
CA ALA A 82 10.55 27.12 36.04
C ALA A 82 11.11 27.11 37.47
N SER A 83 12.21 27.81 37.72
CA SER A 83 12.82 27.95 39.06
C SER A 83 12.28 29.16 39.84
N GLN A 84 12.52 29.17 41.15
CA GLN A 84 12.46 30.40 41.95
C GLN A 84 13.48 31.44 41.46
N TRP A 85 13.24 32.71 41.79
CA TRP A 85 13.99 33.86 41.26
C TRP A 85 15.32 34.13 41.99
N ALA A 86 16.19 33.11 42.07
CA ALA A 86 17.48 33.19 42.75
C ALA A 86 18.61 32.59 41.90
N ASP A 87 19.86 32.90 42.26
CA ASP A 87 21.07 32.33 41.66
C ASP A 87 21.94 31.68 42.74
N PRO A 88 22.51 30.48 42.52
CA PRO A 88 22.32 29.60 41.37
C PRO A 88 21.02 28.77 41.44
N GLN A 89 20.58 28.23 40.31
CA GLN A 89 19.54 27.18 40.24
C GLN A 89 19.97 26.11 39.25
N TRP A 90 19.49 24.88 39.45
CA TRP A 90 19.81 23.77 38.57
C TRP A 90 18.59 22.91 38.28
N LEU A 91 18.59 22.30 37.09
CA LEU A 91 17.72 21.18 36.72
C LEU A 91 18.60 20.00 36.33
N ARG A 92 18.33 18.83 36.92
CA ARG A 92 19.07 17.59 36.78
C ARG A 92 18.16 16.47 36.29
N VAL A 93 18.66 15.69 35.35
CA VAL A 93 18.01 14.48 34.81
C VAL A 93 18.81 13.25 35.22
N ASP A 94 18.13 12.18 35.68
CA ASP A 94 18.70 10.84 35.87
C ASP A 94 18.49 10.00 34.60
N LEU A 95 19.56 9.75 33.85
CA LEU A 95 19.53 8.96 32.62
C LEU A 95 19.32 7.45 32.88
N GLY A 96 19.29 7.02 34.15
CA GLY A 96 19.07 5.64 34.58
C GLY A 96 20.34 4.79 34.64
N ALA A 97 21.33 5.06 33.79
CA ALA A 97 22.64 4.42 33.78
C ALA A 97 23.72 5.43 33.32
N ALA A 98 25.01 5.09 33.48
CA ALA A 98 26.09 5.92 32.97
C ALA A 98 26.06 5.94 31.44
N THR A 99 25.87 7.13 30.85
CA THR A 99 25.68 7.31 29.41
C THR A 99 26.71 8.29 28.87
N THR A 100 27.35 7.93 27.75
CA THR A 100 28.24 8.84 27.01
C THR A 100 27.41 9.78 26.15
N ILE A 101 27.60 11.09 26.33
CA ILE A 101 26.85 12.14 25.64
C ILE A 101 27.75 12.86 24.64
N CYS A 102 27.15 13.32 23.55
CA CYS A 102 27.82 14.05 22.46
C CYS A 102 27.19 15.44 22.19
N GLY A 103 26.10 15.77 22.88
CA GLY A 103 25.44 17.07 22.73
C GLY A 103 24.39 17.34 23.81
N VAL A 104 23.98 18.60 23.93
CA VAL A 104 22.85 19.05 24.74
C VAL A 104 22.08 20.10 23.96
N VAL A 105 20.74 20.09 24.04
CA VAL A 105 19.90 21.19 23.53
C VAL A 105 19.11 21.77 24.69
N LEU A 106 19.25 23.08 24.90
CA LEU A 106 18.46 23.85 25.85
C LEU A 106 17.46 24.69 25.06
N GLN A 107 16.17 24.43 25.25
CA GLN A 107 15.12 25.28 24.70
C GLN A 107 14.57 26.15 25.83
N TRP A 108 15.11 27.36 25.94
CA TRP A 108 14.70 28.31 26.96
C TRP A 108 13.34 28.93 26.68
N GLU A 109 12.63 29.27 27.75
CA GLU A 109 11.58 30.28 27.72
C GLU A 109 12.23 31.69 27.64
N GLY A 110 11.44 32.77 27.62
CA GLY A 110 11.97 34.13 27.75
C GLY A 110 12.84 34.33 29.00
N ALA A 111 12.67 33.55 30.07
CA ALA A 111 13.51 33.51 31.25
C ALA A 111 14.65 32.46 31.14
N TYR A 112 15.87 32.90 30.79
CA TYR A 112 17.02 32.03 30.50
C TYR A 112 18.26 32.31 31.37
N ALA A 113 19.29 31.46 31.27
CA ALA A 113 20.57 31.68 31.93
C ALA A 113 21.57 32.47 31.07
N LYS A 114 22.10 33.57 31.60
CA LYS A 114 23.22 34.30 30.98
C LYS A 114 24.56 33.64 31.29
N ALA A 115 24.74 33.14 32.51
CA ALA A 115 25.88 32.30 32.86
C ALA A 115 25.39 30.94 33.37
N TYR A 116 25.86 29.84 32.77
CA TYR A 116 25.49 28.49 33.18
C TYR A 116 26.57 27.47 32.83
N LYS A 117 26.44 26.29 33.44
CA LYS A 117 27.26 25.11 33.16
C LYS A 117 26.38 23.93 32.79
N ILE A 118 26.85 23.07 31.88
CA ILE A 118 26.35 21.70 31.75
C ILE A 118 27.33 20.80 32.47
N GLN A 119 26.80 19.91 33.31
CA GLN A 119 27.63 19.04 34.13
C GLN A 119 27.13 17.61 34.05
N THR A 120 28.06 16.65 34.07
CA THR A 120 27.76 15.22 34.23
C THR A 120 28.18 14.74 35.61
N SER A 121 27.54 13.69 36.11
CA SER A 121 27.86 13.07 37.38
C SER A 121 27.55 11.58 37.37
N PRO A 122 28.41 10.71 37.95
CA PRO A 122 28.09 9.31 38.13
C PRO A 122 27.09 9.05 39.27
N ASP A 123 27.06 9.91 40.30
CA ASP A 123 26.35 9.68 41.57
C ASP A 123 25.29 10.75 41.92
N GLY A 124 25.21 11.83 41.14
CA GLY A 124 24.27 12.93 41.33
C GLY A 124 24.69 13.95 42.40
N THR A 125 25.88 13.79 42.99
CA THR A 125 26.46 14.63 44.05
C THR A 125 27.82 15.24 43.68
N THR A 126 28.69 14.49 43.00
CA THR A 126 30.00 14.93 42.51
C THR A 126 29.89 15.27 41.03
N TRP A 127 30.16 16.53 40.67
CA TRP A 127 29.87 17.03 39.32
C TRP A 127 31.12 17.46 38.56
N THR A 128 31.18 17.06 37.29
CA THR A 128 32.22 17.49 36.34
C THR A 128 31.60 18.44 35.31
N ASP A 129 32.23 19.59 35.11
CA ASP A 129 31.80 20.56 34.09
C ASP A 129 32.18 20.04 32.69
N VAL A 130 31.19 19.85 31.81
CA VAL A 130 31.39 19.48 30.40
C VAL A 130 31.11 20.64 29.44
N TYR A 131 30.51 21.72 29.95
CA TYR A 131 30.35 23.00 29.26
C TYR A 131 30.19 24.13 30.28
N ALA A 132 30.66 25.34 29.94
CA ALA A 132 30.42 26.55 30.72
C ALA A 132 30.36 27.77 29.80
N THR A 133 29.46 28.71 30.10
CA THR A 133 29.37 29.99 29.42
C THR A 133 28.96 31.10 30.39
N THR A 134 29.36 32.34 30.11
CA THR A 134 28.92 33.56 30.81
C THR A 134 28.13 34.52 29.89
N THR A 135 27.88 34.09 28.66
CA THR A 135 27.21 34.89 27.61
C THR A 135 26.13 34.08 26.89
N GLY A 136 25.39 33.25 27.63
CA GLY A 136 24.23 32.50 27.12
C GLY A 136 23.22 33.43 26.43
N ALA A 137 22.68 32.98 25.31
CA ALA A 137 21.85 33.80 24.42
C ALA A 137 20.34 33.65 24.68
N GLY A 138 19.92 32.59 25.38
CA GLY A 138 18.51 32.23 25.49
C GLY A 138 17.97 31.62 24.19
N GLY A 139 16.65 31.44 24.08
CA GLY A 139 16.04 30.74 22.95
C GLY A 139 16.46 29.27 22.88
N THR A 140 16.70 28.73 21.68
CA THR A 140 17.22 27.36 21.54
C THR A 140 18.74 27.38 21.38
N GLU A 141 19.45 26.83 22.37
CA GLU A 141 20.91 26.67 22.37
C GLU A 141 21.27 25.20 22.18
N SER A 142 21.92 24.87 21.05
CA SER A 142 22.48 23.55 20.78
C SER A 142 23.97 23.55 21.08
N LEU A 143 24.37 22.73 22.04
CA LEU A 143 25.71 22.69 22.63
C LEU A 143 26.39 21.38 22.28
N THR A 144 27.56 21.47 21.66
CA THR A 144 28.44 20.30 21.50
C THR A 144 29.17 20.07 22.82
N VAL A 145 28.87 18.96 23.49
CA VAL A 145 29.48 18.57 24.77
C VAL A 145 29.94 17.14 24.69
N THR A 146 31.03 16.80 25.38
CA THR A 146 31.49 15.41 25.48
C THR A 146 31.70 15.07 26.95
N GLY A 147 31.23 13.88 27.34
CA GLY A 147 31.35 13.42 28.71
C GLY A 147 30.53 12.15 28.95
N SER A 148 30.71 11.55 30.11
CA SER A 148 29.90 10.41 30.54
C SER A 148 29.40 10.63 31.97
N GLY A 149 28.21 10.14 32.26
CA GLY A 149 27.60 10.21 33.59
C GLY A 149 26.20 9.63 33.60
N ARG A 150 25.71 9.27 34.79
CA ARG A 150 24.32 8.85 34.98
C ARG A 150 23.38 10.05 35.10
N TYR A 151 23.88 11.13 35.70
CA TYR A 151 23.13 12.36 35.86
C TYR A 151 23.72 13.45 34.98
N VAL A 152 22.86 14.23 34.35
CA VAL A 152 23.24 15.44 33.62
C VAL A 152 22.42 16.60 34.15
N ARG A 153 23.06 17.74 34.40
CA ARG A 153 22.36 18.95 34.86
C ARG A 153 22.76 20.19 34.10
N MET A 154 21.79 21.08 33.93
CA MET A 154 22.02 22.50 33.68
C MET A 154 22.10 23.20 35.04
N ASN A 155 23.19 23.94 35.28
CA ASN A 155 23.42 24.73 36.48
C ASN A 155 23.58 26.21 36.11
N GLY A 156 22.49 26.97 36.26
CA GLY A 156 22.44 28.41 36.03
C GLY A 156 23.04 29.17 37.20
N THR A 157 23.95 30.10 36.91
CA THR A 157 24.74 30.87 37.88
C THR A 157 24.57 32.38 37.79
N ALA A 158 24.06 32.90 36.67
CA ALA A 158 23.63 34.29 36.56
C ALA A 158 22.50 34.44 35.53
N ARG A 159 21.47 35.23 35.89
CA ARG A 159 20.33 35.57 35.03
C ARG A 159 20.54 36.93 34.35
N PRO A 160 20.00 37.14 33.13
CA PRO A 160 20.05 38.44 32.45
C PRO A 160 19.05 39.46 33.03
N GLY A 161 18.06 39.02 33.82
CA GLY A 161 16.98 39.85 34.37
C GLY A 161 16.45 39.32 35.71
N GLY A 162 15.30 39.81 36.16
CA GLY A 162 14.75 39.52 37.49
C GLY A 162 14.02 38.17 37.66
N TYR A 163 13.60 37.53 36.57
CA TYR A 163 12.89 36.24 36.58
C TYR A 163 13.82 35.06 36.83
N GLY A 164 13.30 33.88 37.19
CA GLY A 164 14.06 32.64 37.40
C GLY A 164 14.61 32.03 36.11
N TYR A 165 15.01 30.76 36.14
CA TYR A 165 15.40 30.00 34.95
C TYR A 165 14.22 29.16 34.47
N SER A 166 13.99 29.09 33.16
CA SER A 166 12.87 28.35 32.61
C SER A 166 13.21 27.66 31.30
N LEU A 167 12.93 26.36 31.21
CA LEU A 167 13.21 25.51 30.04
C LEU A 167 11.92 24.85 29.56
N TRP A 168 11.58 25.06 28.29
CA TRP A 168 10.62 24.22 27.57
C TRP A 168 11.17 22.81 27.42
N GLU A 169 12.45 22.66 27.05
CA GLU A 169 13.09 21.36 26.87
C GLU A 169 14.59 21.39 27.26
N PHE A 170 15.06 20.31 27.88
CA PHE A 170 16.45 20.00 28.18
C PHE A 170 16.80 18.62 27.60
N LYS A 171 17.34 18.63 26.38
CA LYS A 171 17.70 17.41 25.66
C LYS A 171 19.16 17.06 25.91
N VAL A 172 19.43 15.79 26.17
CA VAL A 172 20.79 15.24 26.32
C VAL A 172 21.01 14.25 25.19
N LEU A 173 21.95 14.55 24.29
CA LEU A 173 22.11 13.84 23.03
C LEU A 173 23.21 12.76 23.10
N THR A 174 22.93 11.59 22.54
CA THR A 174 23.85 10.44 22.46
C THR A 174 24.06 9.98 21.01
N GLY A 175 25.20 9.32 20.76
CA GLY A 175 25.53 8.77 19.44
C GLY A 175 24.72 7.51 19.16
N GLY A 176 24.08 7.44 17.99
CA GLY A 176 23.27 6.29 17.60
C GLY A 176 24.10 5.03 17.34
N GLY A 177 24.46 4.28 18.38
CA GLY A 177 25.26 3.06 18.24
C GLY A 177 25.62 2.28 19.52
N GLY A 178 24.64 1.63 20.18
CA GLY A 178 24.75 0.27 20.76
C GLY A 178 25.35 0.00 22.16
N THR A 179 24.62 -0.86 22.92
CA THR A 179 25.02 -1.81 24.02
C THR A 179 25.18 -1.22 25.46
N THR A 180 24.59 -1.65 26.61
CA THR A 180 23.73 -2.76 27.12
C THR A 180 23.20 -2.35 28.55
N PRO A 181 22.74 -3.27 29.46
CA PRO A 181 21.37 -3.75 29.78
C PRO A 181 20.71 -3.16 31.06
N THR A 182 19.35 -3.17 31.19
CA THR A 182 18.65 -3.62 32.43
C THR A 182 17.11 -3.74 32.25
N THR A 183 16.66 -4.99 32.42
CA THR A 183 15.39 -5.53 32.95
C THR A 183 14.16 -4.65 33.28
N SER A 184 13.07 -4.97 32.54
CA SER A 184 11.63 -5.15 32.92
C SER A 184 10.63 -4.06 32.45
N PRO A 185 9.40 -4.39 31.97
CA PRO A 185 8.82 -5.67 31.54
C PRO A 185 8.44 -5.70 30.04
N THR A 186 8.66 -6.86 29.39
CA THR A 186 8.05 -7.32 28.11
C THR A 186 7.83 -6.29 26.98
N THR A 187 8.90 -5.80 26.37
CA THR A 187 8.88 -5.42 24.95
C THR A 187 9.75 -6.41 24.21
N THR A 188 9.15 -7.22 23.36
CA THR A 188 9.85 -8.14 22.45
C THR A 188 10.95 -7.36 21.72
N PRO A 189 12.22 -7.80 21.74
CA PRO A 189 13.25 -7.22 20.87
C PRO A 189 12.77 -7.28 19.40
N PRO A 190 13.30 -6.43 18.49
CA PRO A 190 13.03 -6.58 17.05
C PRO A 190 13.20 -8.05 16.69
N THR A 191 12.23 -8.61 15.96
CA THR A 191 12.07 -10.06 15.78
C THR A 191 13.28 -10.69 15.09
N GLN A 192 14.29 -11.01 15.89
CA GLN A 192 15.47 -11.75 15.50
C GLN A 192 15.06 -13.19 15.19
N GLU A 193 15.76 -13.80 14.24
CA GLU A 193 15.56 -15.21 13.91
C GLU A 193 15.66 -16.10 15.18
N PRO A 194 14.66 -16.97 15.45
CA PRO A 194 14.58 -17.70 16.71
C PRO A 194 15.28 -19.07 16.66
N GLY A 195 15.86 -19.48 17.79
CA GLY A 195 16.28 -20.86 18.03
C GLY A 195 17.77 -21.14 17.84
N ASN A 196 18.23 -22.22 18.46
CA ASN A 196 19.61 -22.71 18.33
C ASN A 196 19.67 -23.74 17.20
N PHE A 197 19.88 -23.27 15.98
CA PHE A 197 19.88 -24.12 14.79
C PHE A 197 21.15 -24.98 14.68
N THR A 198 20.96 -26.25 14.29
CA THR A 198 22.02 -27.17 13.88
C THR A 198 21.89 -27.45 12.39
N THR A 199 22.97 -27.28 11.64
CA THR A 199 23.02 -27.55 10.20
C THR A 199 22.76 -29.03 9.90
N VAL A 200 21.80 -29.29 9.01
CA VAL A 200 21.42 -30.63 8.53
C VAL A 200 21.97 -30.89 7.13
N TRP A 201 22.15 -29.83 6.35
CA TRP A 201 22.73 -29.88 5.01
C TRP A 201 23.23 -28.48 4.62
N GLN A 202 24.33 -28.43 3.87
CA GLN A 202 24.89 -27.19 3.35
C GLN A 202 25.62 -27.44 2.02
N ASP A 203 25.61 -26.43 1.16
CA ASP A 203 26.52 -26.31 0.03
C ASP A 203 27.12 -24.89 0.02
N THR A 204 28.44 -24.81 -0.01
CA THR A 204 29.26 -23.58 -0.08
C THR A 204 29.80 -23.33 -1.48
N PHE A 205 29.43 -24.15 -2.47
CA PHE A 205 29.79 -23.96 -3.88
C PHE A 205 31.30 -23.85 -4.15
N ASP A 206 32.11 -24.51 -3.33
CA ASP A 206 33.55 -24.60 -3.53
C ASP A 206 33.89 -25.42 -4.78
N GLY A 207 34.80 -24.90 -5.60
CA GLY A 207 35.29 -25.58 -6.80
C GLY A 207 35.96 -24.63 -7.78
N ALA A 208 36.54 -25.18 -8.84
CA ALA A 208 37.25 -24.38 -9.85
C ALA A 208 36.27 -23.52 -10.68
N ALA A 209 36.72 -22.32 -11.06
CA ALA A 209 35.94 -21.41 -11.89
C ALA A 209 35.51 -22.08 -13.21
N GLY A 210 34.25 -21.85 -13.62
CA GLY A 210 33.70 -22.38 -14.86
C GLY A 210 33.31 -23.87 -14.82
N THR A 211 33.33 -24.51 -13.64
CA THR A 211 32.84 -25.88 -13.44
C THR A 211 31.40 -25.90 -12.94
N THR A 212 30.73 -27.04 -13.01
CA THR A 212 29.33 -27.18 -12.56
C THR A 212 29.23 -27.42 -11.05
N PRO A 213 28.14 -27.00 -10.39
CA PRO A 213 27.89 -27.39 -9.00
C PRO A 213 27.79 -28.91 -8.83
N SER A 214 28.02 -29.40 -7.61
CA SER A 214 28.06 -30.84 -7.29
C SER A 214 26.79 -31.56 -7.72
N ALA A 215 26.91 -32.54 -8.60
CA ALA A 215 25.79 -33.40 -9.02
C ALA A 215 25.26 -34.28 -7.86
N GLY A 216 26.04 -34.48 -6.79
CA GLY A 216 25.55 -35.15 -5.57
C GLY A 216 24.54 -34.31 -4.79
N ASN A 217 24.63 -32.98 -4.93
CA ASN A 217 23.77 -32.02 -4.23
C ASN A 217 22.65 -31.48 -5.13
N TRP A 218 22.92 -31.28 -6.42
CA TRP A 218 22.04 -30.52 -7.31
C TRP A 218 21.63 -31.27 -8.58
N LEU A 219 20.34 -31.16 -8.90
CA LEU A 219 19.77 -31.45 -10.21
C LEU A 219 19.74 -30.17 -11.03
N LYS A 220 20.26 -30.23 -12.26
CA LYS A 220 20.11 -29.14 -13.23
C LYS A 220 18.87 -29.40 -14.08
N ARG A 221 17.95 -28.45 -14.16
CA ARG A 221 16.77 -28.52 -15.03
C ARG A 221 17.06 -27.83 -16.34
N THR A 222 16.54 -28.38 -17.44
CA THR A 222 16.79 -27.90 -18.80
C THR A 222 15.49 -27.75 -19.58
N GLY A 223 15.52 -26.97 -20.65
CA GLY A 223 14.36 -26.70 -21.49
C GLY A 223 13.49 -25.56 -20.96
N THR A 224 12.22 -25.55 -21.35
CA THR A 224 11.23 -24.51 -20.98
C THR A 224 10.14 -25.05 -20.05
N GLN A 225 10.25 -26.31 -19.60
CA GLN A 225 9.28 -26.95 -18.73
C GLN A 225 9.84 -28.22 -18.09
N TYR A 226 9.19 -28.68 -17.02
CA TYR A 226 9.40 -30.05 -16.53
C TYR A 226 8.88 -31.08 -17.54
N PRO A 227 9.43 -32.30 -17.58
CA PRO A 227 8.86 -33.41 -18.34
C PRO A 227 7.42 -33.69 -17.88
N GLY A 228 6.43 -33.38 -18.73
CA GLY A 228 5.00 -33.49 -18.40
C GLY A 228 4.43 -32.35 -17.54
N GLY A 229 5.24 -31.34 -17.20
CA GLY A 229 4.77 -30.14 -16.49
C GLY A 229 4.29 -29.03 -17.42
N ALA A 230 3.83 -27.93 -16.82
CA ALA A 230 3.34 -26.75 -17.55
C ALA A 230 4.43 -26.12 -18.44
N ALA A 231 4.03 -25.71 -19.64
CA ALA A 231 4.89 -25.01 -20.59
C ALA A 231 5.39 -23.67 -20.02
N ASN A 232 6.58 -23.23 -20.46
CA ASN A 232 7.21 -21.97 -20.04
C ASN A 232 7.25 -21.84 -18.51
N TRP A 233 7.65 -22.94 -17.85
CA TRP A 233 7.72 -23.12 -16.40
C TRP A 233 6.43 -22.80 -15.62
N GLY A 234 5.28 -22.73 -16.30
CA GLY A 234 4.00 -22.32 -15.72
C GLY A 234 3.86 -20.81 -15.50
N THR A 235 4.87 -20.02 -15.86
CA THR A 235 4.93 -18.57 -15.60
C THR A 235 4.92 -17.72 -16.87
N GLY A 236 5.09 -18.35 -18.04
CA GLY A 236 5.26 -17.63 -19.30
C GLY A 236 6.65 -17.00 -19.46
N SER A 237 7.63 -17.39 -18.64
CA SER A 237 9.01 -16.98 -18.82
C SER A 237 9.57 -17.48 -20.16
N VAL A 238 10.52 -16.74 -20.73
CA VAL A 238 10.96 -16.92 -22.12
C VAL A 238 12.32 -17.60 -22.26
N GLU A 239 13.04 -17.81 -21.14
CA GLU A 239 14.33 -18.47 -21.16
C GLU A 239 14.22 -19.97 -21.46
N THR A 240 15.22 -20.50 -22.17
CA THR A 240 15.52 -21.92 -22.13
C THR A 240 16.53 -22.18 -21.00
N ALA A 241 16.12 -22.90 -19.95
CA ALA A 241 17.04 -23.33 -18.91
C ALA A 241 18.09 -24.29 -19.51
N SER A 242 19.35 -24.10 -19.13
CA SER A 242 20.49 -24.87 -19.64
C SER A 242 21.34 -25.42 -18.49
N ASP A 243 21.99 -26.55 -18.75
CA ASP A 243 22.98 -27.17 -17.89
C ASP A 243 24.43 -26.78 -18.22
N SER A 244 24.61 -25.86 -19.19
CA SER A 244 25.87 -25.27 -19.62
C SER A 244 26.49 -24.40 -18.53
N THR A 245 27.81 -24.42 -18.43
CA THR A 245 28.58 -23.54 -17.53
C THR A 245 28.54 -22.07 -17.97
N ALA A 246 28.01 -21.77 -19.16
CA ALA A 246 27.67 -20.40 -19.53
C ALA A 246 26.51 -19.82 -18.68
N ASN A 247 25.64 -20.69 -18.16
CA ASN A 247 24.46 -20.30 -17.37
C ASN A 247 24.55 -20.74 -15.91
N VAL A 248 25.17 -21.90 -15.61
CA VAL A 248 25.28 -22.44 -14.25
C VAL A 248 26.71 -22.89 -14.00
N ALA A 249 27.49 -22.07 -13.30
CA ALA A 249 28.89 -22.37 -13.01
C ALA A 249 29.34 -21.90 -11.63
N LEU A 250 30.40 -22.51 -11.12
CA LEU A 250 31.15 -22.03 -9.98
C LEU A 250 32.07 -20.89 -10.41
N ASP A 251 32.26 -19.88 -9.56
CA ASP A 251 33.08 -18.70 -9.87
C ASP A 251 34.57 -18.87 -9.51
N GLY A 252 34.93 -19.95 -8.80
CA GLY A 252 36.30 -20.19 -8.32
C GLY A 252 36.61 -19.58 -6.95
N ALA A 253 35.65 -18.89 -6.34
CA ALA A 253 35.77 -18.17 -5.08
C ALA A 253 34.65 -18.57 -4.09
N GLY A 254 34.20 -19.83 -4.18
CA GLY A 254 33.20 -20.42 -3.29
C GLY A 254 31.77 -19.94 -3.58
N LYS A 255 31.42 -19.68 -4.84
CA LYS A 255 30.07 -19.23 -5.21
C LYS A 255 29.56 -19.88 -6.46
N LEU A 256 28.25 -20.04 -6.50
CA LEU A 256 27.49 -20.34 -7.70
C LEU A 256 27.11 -19.06 -8.43
N ALA A 257 27.24 -19.07 -9.75
CA ALA A 257 26.72 -18.06 -10.66
C ALA A 257 25.63 -18.68 -11.54
N ILE A 258 24.39 -18.20 -11.38
CA ILE A 258 23.29 -18.43 -12.32
C ILE A 258 23.18 -17.19 -13.22
N LYS A 259 23.56 -17.33 -14.48
CA LYS A 259 23.67 -16.23 -15.44
C LYS A 259 22.63 -16.32 -16.56
N ALA A 260 21.92 -15.21 -16.77
CA ALA A 260 21.02 -15.05 -17.90
C ALA A 260 21.79 -14.52 -19.12
N ASN A 261 21.76 -15.22 -20.24
CA ASN A 261 22.42 -14.82 -21.49
C ASN A 261 21.40 -14.67 -22.62
N ARG A 262 21.72 -13.82 -23.59
CA ARG A 262 20.94 -13.64 -24.83
C ARG A 262 21.85 -13.85 -26.02
N ASP A 263 21.46 -14.73 -26.95
CA ASP A 263 22.24 -14.98 -28.16
C ASP A 263 21.99 -13.92 -29.25
N GLY A 264 22.72 -14.02 -30.37
CA GLY A 264 22.58 -13.08 -31.50
C GLY A 264 21.24 -13.15 -32.23
N ALA A 265 20.44 -14.21 -32.03
CA ALA A 265 19.07 -14.33 -32.53
C ALA A 265 18.03 -13.77 -31.52
N GLY A 266 18.50 -13.30 -30.36
CA GLY A 266 17.69 -12.71 -29.32
C GLY A 266 17.06 -13.71 -28.34
N LYS A 267 17.44 -15.00 -28.41
CA LYS A 267 16.91 -16.05 -27.54
C LYS A 267 17.60 -16.00 -26.17
N TRP A 268 16.80 -16.10 -25.12
CA TRP A 268 17.29 -16.11 -23.74
C TRP A 268 17.60 -17.53 -23.25
N THR A 269 18.69 -17.65 -22.50
CA THR A 269 19.06 -18.85 -21.74
C THR A 269 19.39 -18.46 -20.31
N SER A 270 19.12 -19.35 -19.36
CA SER A 270 19.43 -19.14 -17.94
C SER A 270 19.62 -20.48 -17.23
N GLY A 271 19.70 -20.46 -15.90
CA GLY A 271 19.83 -21.65 -15.07
C GLY A 271 18.68 -21.85 -14.09
N ARG A 272 18.35 -23.12 -13.85
CA ARG A 272 17.42 -23.59 -12.81
C ARG A 272 17.98 -24.86 -12.19
N ILE A 273 18.26 -24.83 -10.89
CA ILE A 273 18.78 -25.97 -10.15
C ILE A 273 17.92 -26.29 -8.93
N GLU A 274 17.88 -27.56 -8.56
CA GLU A 274 17.14 -28.05 -7.40
C GLU A 274 17.99 -28.99 -6.56
N THR A 275 17.78 -29.04 -5.25
CA THR A 275 18.45 -30.04 -4.41
C THR A 275 18.04 -31.45 -4.82
N GLN A 276 19.00 -32.39 -4.84
CA GLN A 276 18.72 -33.82 -4.98
C GLN A 276 17.78 -34.30 -3.85
N ARG A 277 18.06 -33.87 -2.62
CA ARG A 277 17.21 -34.12 -1.45
C ARG A 277 15.84 -33.45 -1.58
N THR A 278 14.82 -34.19 -1.16
CA THR A 278 13.42 -33.75 -1.03
C THR A 278 12.88 -33.99 0.39
N ASP A 279 13.72 -34.46 1.29
CA ASP A 279 13.37 -34.95 2.64
C ASP A 279 13.51 -33.88 3.72
N PHE A 280 13.65 -32.61 3.33
CA PHE A 280 13.67 -31.48 4.27
C PHE A 280 12.28 -31.27 4.87
N ALA A 281 11.92 -32.08 5.86
CA ALA A 281 10.59 -32.10 6.45
C ALA A 281 10.58 -31.51 7.88
N PRO A 282 9.70 -30.54 8.16
CA PRO A 282 9.50 -30.02 9.51
C PRO A 282 8.67 -31.02 10.32
N GLN A 283 9.16 -31.43 11.48
CA GLN A 283 8.43 -32.34 12.39
C GLN A 283 7.70 -31.56 13.48
N PRO A 284 6.62 -32.10 14.07
CA PRO A 284 6.00 -31.51 15.25
C PRO A 284 7.03 -31.31 16.37
N GLY A 285 7.09 -30.11 16.95
CA GLY A 285 8.09 -29.73 17.95
C GLY A 285 9.46 -29.36 17.39
N GLU A 286 9.61 -29.20 16.09
CA GLU A 286 10.84 -28.69 15.46
C GLU A 286 10.61 -27.36 14.73
N MET A 287 11.67 -26.56 14.63
CA MET A 287 11.81 -25.50 13.64
C MET A 287 12.74 -25.96 12.52
N LEU A 288 12.38 -25.70 11.28
CA LEU A 288 13.18 -25.98 10.09
C LEU A 288 13.52 -24.66 9.38
N LYS A 289 14.81 -24.35 9.27
CA LYS A 289 15.33 -23.18 8.57
C LYS A 289 15.85 -23.56 7.19
N PHE A 290 15.45 -22.79 6.19
CA PHE A 290 16.12 -22.73 4.88
C PHE A 290 16.75 -21.36 4.74
N SER A 291 18.01 -21.29 4.31
CA SER A 291 18.71 -20.04 4.12
C SER A 291 19.62 -20.08 2.90
N ALA A 292 19.74 -18.95 2.22
CA ALA A 292 20.76 -18.72 1.21
C ALA A 292 21.39 -17.35 1.41
N VAL A 293 22.73 -17.30 1.36
CA VAL A 293 23.48 -16.05 1.25
C VAL A 293 23.70 -15.79 -0.23
N LEU A 294 23.04 -14.76 -0.77
CA LEU A 294 23.08 -14.48 -2.21
C LEU A 294 23.04 -12.98 -2.50
N LYS A 295 23.44 -12.63 -3.72
CA LYS A 295 23.33 -11.30 -4.30
C LYS A 295 22.41 -11.35 -5.52
N GLN A 296 21.42 -10.46 -5.56
CA GLN A 296 20.50 -10.33 -6.68
C GLN A 296 21.23 -9.83 -7.95
N PRO A 297 20.70 -10.08 -9.17
CA PRO A 297 21.30 -9.58 -10.39
C PRO A 297 21.31 -8.04 -10.45
N GLY A 298 22.50 -7.44 -10.42
CA GLY A 298 22.71 -6.03 -10.72
C GLY A 298 22.93 -5.80 -12.22
N VAL A 299 21.93 -5.25 -12.91
CA VAL A 299 21.98 -4.95 -14.35
C VAL A 299 21.43 -3.56 -14.63
N THR A 300 21.95 -2.91 -15.68
CA THR A 300 21.52 -1.55 -16.06
C THR A 300 20.03 -1.50 -16.42
N ASN A 301 19.56 -2.42 -17.28
CA ASN A 301 18.15 -2.55 -17.64
C ASN A 301 17.63 -3.93 -17.24
N GLY A 302 16.97 -3.98 -16.07
CA GLY A 302 16.52 -5.22 -15.44
C GLY A 302 15.15 -5.74 -15.86
N LEU A 303 14.42 -5.09 -16.77
CA LEU A 303 13.06 -5.51 -17.15
C LEU A 303 13.01 -6.98 -17.57
N GLY A 304 12.20 -7.78 -16.88
CA GLY A 304 12.08 -9.22 -17.10
C GLY A 304 12.99 -10.09 -16.22
N TYR A 305 14.02 -9.56 -15.56
CA TYR A 305 14.79 -10.37 -14.60
C TYR A 305 13.88 -10.83 -13.46
N TRP A 306 13.90 -12.12 -13.14
CA TRP A 306 13.13 -12.73 -12.06
C TRP A 306 14.00 -13.77 -11.31
N PRO A 307 14.90 -13.33 -10.42
CA PRO A 307 15.64 -14.22 -9.53
C PRO A 307 14.72 -14.88 -8.49
N GLY A 308 15.01 -16.15 -8.16
CA GLY A 308 14.25 -16.92 -7.20
C GLY A 308 15.10 -17.81 -6.29
N PHE A 309 14.83 -17.77 -4.99
CA PHE A 309 15.21 -18.81 -4.02
C PHE A 309 13.95 -19.31 -3.33
N ARG A 310 13.65 -20.61 -3.49
CA ARG A 310 12.33 -21.17 -3.18
C ARG A 310 12.44 -22.55 -2.54
N ALA A 311 11.40 -22.93 -1.80
CA ALA A 311 11.20 -24.31 -1.36
C ALA A 311 9.87 -24.83 -1.92
N THR A 312 9.89 -25.99 -2.57
CA THR A 312 8.70 -26.61 -3.15
C THR A 312 8.47 -27.97 -2.49
N GLY A 313 7.21 -28.30 -2.21
CA GLY A 313 6.85 -29.58 -1.60
C GLY A 313 7.33 -30.77 -2.43
N ALA A 314 7.86 -31.78 -1.75
CA ALA A 314 8.53 -32.94 -2.35
C ALA A 314 7.69 -33.64 -3.43
N ALA A 315 6.38 -33.73 -3.20
CA ALA A 315 5.44 -34.43 -4.09
C ALA A 315 5.19 -33.69 -5.41
N TYR A 316 5.70 -32.47 -5.60
CA TYR A 316 5.65 -31.82 -6.92
C TYR A 316 6.59 -32.50 -7.91
N ARG A 317 7.75 -32.98 -7.44
CA ARG A 317 8.74 -33.65 -8.29
C ARG A 317 8.18 -34.97 -8.83
N GLY A 318 8.07 -35.06 -10.15
CA GLY A 318 7.51 -36.22 -10.86
C GLY A 318 5.99 -36.16 -11.05
N ASN A 319 5.30 -35.21 -10.42
CA ASN A 319 3.88 -34.94 -10.63
C ASN A 319 3.67 -33.72 -11.54
N TYR A 320 4.23 -32.57 -11.15
CA TYR A 320 4.21 -31.30 -11.86
C TYR A 320 2.83 -30.69 -12.16
N THR A 321 1.75 -31.19 -11.53
CA THR A 321 0.36 -30.71 -11.73
C THR A 321 -0.40 -30.45 -10.43
N ASN A 322 0.21 -30.72 -9.28
CA ASN A 322 -0.37 -30.55 -7.93
C ASN A 322 0.05 -29.23 -7.26
N TRP A 323 0.52 -28.25 -8.02
CA TRP A 323 0.63 -26.86 -7.54
C TRP A 323 -0.77 -26.20 -7.59
N PRO A 324 -1.17 -25.37 -6.61
CA PRO A 324 -0.40 -24.91 -5.45
C PRO A 324 -0.56 -25.77 -4.19
N SER A 325 -1.44 -26.77 -4.21
CA SER A 325 -1.82 -27.54 -3.01
C SER A 325 -0.65 -28.22 -2.30
N VAL A 326 0.39 -28.61 -3.04
CA VAL A 326 1.63 -29.21 -2.53
C VAL A 326 2.54 -28.26 -1.75
N GLY A 327 2.24 -26.96 -1.74
CA GLY A 327 3.05 -25.94 -1.06
C GLY A 327 4.27 -25.49 -1.87
N GLU A 328 4.38 -24.18 -2.04
CA GLU A 328 5.61 -23.52 -2.48
C GLU A 328 5.83 -22.24 -1.66
N THR A 329 7.03 -22.08 -1.10
CA THR A 329 7.43 -20.84 -0.45
C THR A 329 8.50 -20.13 -1.26
N ASP A 330 8.24 -18.86 -1.56
CA ASP A 330 9.18 -17.95 -2.17
C ASP A 330 9.95 -17.22 -1.09
N ILE A 331 11.17 -17.69 -0.82
CA ILE A 331 12.02 -17.16 0.25
C ILE A 331 12.67 -15.84 -0.21
N MET A 332 12.99 -15.77 -1.50
CA MET A 332 13.44 -14.55 -2.17
C MET A 332 12.87 -14.49 -3.58
N THR A 333 12.15 -13.42 -3.88
CA THR A 333 11.75 -13.01 -5.23
C THR A 333 11.98 -11.51 -5.41
N ASP A 334 12.69 -11.14 -6.48
CA ASP A 334 12.71 -9.78 -7.05
C ASP A 334 12.22 -9.86 -8.50
N VAL A 335 11.78 -8.73 -9.06
CA VAL A 335 11.53 -8.62 -10.50
C VAL A 335 12.00 -7.31 -11.06
N ASN A 336 12.32 -7.30 -12.35
CA ASN A 336 12.63 -6.10 -13.12
C ASN A 336 13.87 -5.33 -12.64
N GLY A 337 14.67 -5.91 -11.74
CA GLY A 337 15.86 -5.29 -11.16
C GLY A 337 15.53 -4.10 -10.26
N ARG A 338 14.56 -4.22 -9.33
CA ARG A 338 14.02 -3.07 -8.58
C ARG A 338 14.66 -2.83 -7.20
N ASP A 339 15.67 -3.61 -6.81
CA ASP A 339 16.24 -3.63 -5.45
C ASP A 339 15.13 -3.82 -4.38
N GLN A 340 14.23 -4.75 -4.68
CA GLN A 340 13.09 -5.11 -3.84
C GLN A 340 13.12 -6.59 -3.48
N LEU A 341 12.27 -6.96 -2.53
CA LEU A 341 12.07 -8.35 -2.13
C LEU A 341 10.61 -8.56 -1.78
N ALA A 342 10.03 -9.61 -2.36
CA ALA A 342 8.76 -10.20 -1.98
C ALA A 342 8.97 -11.66 -1.50
N GLN A 343 8.17 -12.05 -0.52
CA GLN A 343 8.14 -13.39 0.08
C GLN A 343 6.71 -13.90 0.11
N THR A 344 6.50 -15.17 -0.23
CA THR A 344 5.15 -15.67 -0.48
C THR A 344 5.00 -17.13 -0.06
N LEU A 345 3.85 -17.50 0.49
CA LEU A 345 3.39 -18.88 0.54
C LEU A 345 2.29 -19.10 -0.51
N HIS A 346 2.48 -20.10 -1.36
CA HIS A 346 1.48 -20.64 -2.28
C HIS A 346 0.91 -21.95 -1.73
N CYS A 347 -0.42 -22.06 -1.71
CA CYS A 347 -1.13 -23.18 -1.08
C CYS A 347 -2.60 -23.27 -1.50
N GLY A 348 -3.25 -24.39 -1.16
CA GLY A 348 -4.69 -24.58 -1.40
C GLY A 348 -5.02 -24.76 -2.88
N THR A 349 -5.85 -23.88 -3.43
CA THR A 349 -6.40 -23.99 -4.79
C THR A 349 -6.14 -22.72 -5.59
N ALA A 350 -5.94 -22.87 -6.90
CA ALA A 350 -5.84 -21.75 -7.84
C ALA A 350 -6.97 -21.79 -8.88
N PRO A 351 -7.52 -20.62 -9.30
CA PRO A 351 -7.27 -19.30 -8.70
C PRO A 351 -7.87 -19.18 -7.29
N ASP A 352 -7.53 -18.10 -6.61
CA ASP A 352 -8.01 -17.70 -5.30
C ASP A 352 -7.63 -18.67 -4.17
N GLY A 353 -8.60 -19.45 -3.68
CA GLY A 353 -8.43 -20.29 -2.51
C GLY A 353 -8.05 -19.51 -1.24
N PRO A 354 -7.68 -20.23 -0.17
CA PRO A 354 -7.28 -19.62 1.10
C PRO A 354 -5.94 -18.91 1.03
N CYS A 355 -5.21 -19.00 -0.09
CA CYS A 355 -3.90 -18.37 -0.26
C CYS A 355 -3.91 -17.23 -1.29
N ALA A 356 -5.07 -16.88 -1.86
CA ALA A 356 -5.23 -15.80 -2.84
C ALA A 356 -4.38 -15.99 -4.11
N GLU A 357 -4.41 -17.19 -4.67
CA GLU A 357 -3.70 -17.57 -5.87
C GLU A 357 -4.21 -16.81 -7.10
N TYR A 358 -3.37 -16.41 -8.04
CA TYR A 358 -1.95 -16.75 -8.18
C TYR A 358 -1.00 -15.78 -7.44
N THR A 359 -1.51 -14.89 -6.59
CA THR A 359 -0.68 -13.95 -5.81
C THR A 359 0.01 -14.66 -4.65
N GLY A 360 -0.68 -15.60 -4.01
CA GLY A 360 -0.21 -16.24 -2.79
C GLY A 360 -0.34 -15.34 -1.55
N ARG A 361 -0.03 -15.88 -0.37
CA ARG A 361 0.08 -15.09 0.87
C ARG A 361 1.40 -14.34 0.88
N SER A 362 1.39 -13.17 0.24
CA SER A 362 2.60 -12.41 -0.06
C SER A 362 2.85 -11.27 0.93
N SER A 363 4.13 -11.00 1.20
CA SER A 363 4.60 -9.79 1.86
C SER A 363 4.35 -8.52 1.05
N GLY A 364 4.06 -8.66 -0.24
CA GLY A 364 4.18 -7.58 -1.20
C GLY A 364 5.64 -7.25 -1.51
N PHE A 365 5.89 -6.54 -2.61
CA PHE A 365 7.22 -5.99 -2.88
C PHE A 365 7.50 -4.86 -1.92
N ALA A 366 8.65 -4.92 -1.24
CA ALA A 366 9.15 -3.86 -0.40
C ALA A 366 10.66 -3.65 -0.63
N SER A 367 11.19 -2.51 -0.23
CA SER A 367 12.59 -2.13 -0.44
C SER A 367 13.56 -3.16 0.16
N CYS A 368 14.66 -3.43 -0.56
CA CYS A 368 15.71 -4.38 -0.20
C CYS A 368 17.05 -3.68 -0.41
N THR A 369 17.34 -2.65 0.41
CA THR A 369 18.49 -1.76 0.17
C THR A 369 19.80 -2.53 0.07
N GLY A 370 20.43 -2.48 -1.10
CA GLY A 370 21.74 -3.08 -1.33
C GLY A 370 21.70 -4.54 -1.79
N CYS A 371 20.52 -5.13 -1.96
CA CYS A 371 20.34 -6.53 -2.35
C CYS A 371 20.92 -6.86 -3.73
N GLN A 372 21.04 -5.86 -4.61
CA GLN A 372 21.72 -5.99 -5.90
C GLN A 372 23.24 -5.72 -5.83
N ALA A 373 23.70 -4.99 -4.80
CA ALA A 373 25.08 -4.55 -4.66
C ALA A 373 25.92 -5.51 -3.80
N GLY A 374 25.31 -6.16 -2.80
CA GLY A 374 25.96 -7.00 -1.80
C GLY A 374 25.30 -8.35 -1.61
N TYR A 375 25.95 -9.19 -0.79
CA TYR A 375 25.37 -10.47 -0.35
C TYR A 375 24.51 -10.23 0.89
N HIS A 376 23.32 -10.83 0.87
CA HIS A 376 22.37 -10.81 1.97
C HIS A 376 21.93 -12.23 2.29
N GLU A 377 21.61 -12.49 3.56
CA GLU A 377 21.00 -13.74 3.97
C GLU A 377 19.48 -13.65 3.80
N TYR A 378 18.92 -14.50 2.94
CA TYR A 378 17.48 -14.69 2.81
C TYR A 378 17.13 -16.01 3.46
N SER A 379 16.30 -15.99 4.50
CA SER A 379 15.91 -17.19 5.22
C SER A 379 14.41 -17.31 5.43
N GLN A 380 13.95 -18.55 5.58
CA GLN A 380 12.66 -18.84 6.16
C GLN A 380 12.82 -19.85 7.30
N VAL A 381 11.93 -19.75 8.29
CA VAL A 381 11.79 -20.68 9.40
C VAL A 381 10.36 -21.20 9.43
N ILE A 382 10.20 -22.50 9.18
CA ILE A 382 8.95 -23.23 9.40
C ILE A 382 8.93 -23.70 10.85
N ASP A 383 8.01 -23.18 11.64
CA ASP A 383 7.92 -23.41 13.08
C ASP A 383 6.70 -24.23 13.45
N ARG A 384 6.96 -25.51 13.77
CA ARG A 384 5.96 -26.47 14.24
C ARG A 384 6.05 -26.70 15.74
N THR A 385 6.62 -25.75 16.48
CA THR A 385 6.66 -25.76 17.95
C THR A 385 5.43 -25.11 18.59
N LYS A 386 4.56 -24.53 17.76
CA LYS A 386 3.37 -23.77 18.15
C LYS A 386 2.09 -24.49 17.71
N THR A 387 0.98 -24.20 18.39
CA THR A 387 -0.35 -24.67 17.98
C THR A 387 -0.82 -23.99 16.70
N ASP A 388 -0.60 -22.68 16.59
CA ASP A 388 -0.71 -21.96 15.32
C ASP A 388 0.66 -21.98 14.68
N GLU A 389 0.91 -22.99 13.85
CA GLU A 389 2.20 -23.14 13.16
C GLU A 389 2.46 -21.92 12.26
N GLU A 390 3.73 -21.58 12.08
CA GLU A 390 4.12 -20.35 11.39
C GLU A 390 5.23 -20.61 10.36
N ILE A 391 5.24 -19.85 9.26
CA ILE A 391 6.38 -19.67 8.38
C ILE A 391 6.80 -18.21 8.53
N ARG A 392 7.99 -17.97 9.06
CA ARG A 392 8.57 -16.63 9.21
C ARG A 392 9.72 -16.46 8.24
N PHE A 393 9.77 -15.31 7.58
CA PHE A 393 10.81 -15.00 6.62
C PHE A 393 11.69 -13.86 7.12
N TYR A 394 12.97 -13.90 6.77
CA TYR A 394 13.95 -12.95 7.25
C TYR A 394 14.88 -12.47 6.12
N LEU A 395 15.34 -11.24 6.28
CA LEU A 395 16.44 -10.64 5.54
C LEU A 395 17.51 -10.22 6.56
N ASP A 396 18.71 -10.78 6.45
CA ASP A 396 19.84 -10.55 7.37
C ASP A 396 19.46 -10.76 8.85
N GLY A 397 18.71 -11.82 9.11
CA GLY A 397 18.24 -12.20 10.45
C GLY A 397 17.13 -11.33 11.03
N ARG A 398 16.59 -10.36 10.28
CA ARG A 398 15.46 -9.51 10.67
C ARG A 398 14.19 -9.97 9.96
N GLN A 399 13.12 -10.17 10.71
CA GLN A 399 11.86 -10.66 10.12
C GLN A 399 11.30 -9.64 9.12
N THR A 400 10.87 -10.14 7.97
CA THR A 400 10.29 -9.35 6.89
C THR A 400 8.90 -9.81 6.48
N TRP A 401 8.50 -11.02 6.88
CA TRP A 401 7.16 -11.55 6.61
C TRP A 401 6.81 -12.72 7.52
N ILE A 402 5.51 -12.99 7.67
CA ILE A 402 4.98 -14.15 8.39
C ILE A 402 3.69 -14.65 7.74
N VAL A 403 3.55 -15.97 7.65
CA VAL A 403 2.29 -16.65 7.34
C VAL A 403 1.99 -17.68 8.42
N ARG A 404 0.73 -17.78 8.83
CA ARG A 404 0.27 -18.65 9.93
C ARG A 404 -0.70 -19.69 9.42
N GLU A 405 -0.75 -20.86 10.06
CA GLU A 405 -1.78 -21.88 9.82
C GLU A 405 -3.19 -21.29 9.92
N SER A 406 -3.43 -20.42 10.90
CA SER A 406 -4.71 -19.74 11.09
C SER A 406 -5.12 -18.80 9.95
N GLN A 407 -4.21 -18.39 9.07
CA GLN A 407 -4.48 -17.50 7.92
C GLN A 407 -4.83 -18.25 6.63
N VAL A 408 -4.63 -19.57 6.59
CA VAL A 408 -4.91 -20.38 5.40
C VAL A 408 -5.84 -21.57 5.68
N GLY A 409 -6.01 -21.93 6.96
CA GLY A 409 -6.85 -23.04 7.36
C GLY A 409 -6.07 -24.36 7.47
N VAL A 410 -6.53 -25.21 8.39
CA VAL A 410 -5.81 -26.44 8.81
C VAL A 410 -5.57 -27.38 7.63
N THR A 411 -6.57 -27.56 6.77
CA THR A 411 -6.48 -28.50 5.64
C THR A 411 -5.45 -28.03 4.61
N ALA A 412 -5.48 -26.75 4.24
CA ALA A 412 -4.55 -26.19 3.25
C ALA A 412 -3.12 -26.13 3.80
N TRP A 413 -2.96 -25.79 5.08
CA TRP A 413 -1.66 -25.76 5.74
C TRP A 413 -1.00 -27.13 5.80
N GLN A 414 -1.72 -28.16 6.27
CA GLN A 414 -1.18 -29.52 6.36
C GLN A 414 -0.74 -30.04 5.00
N ALA A 415 -1.55 -29.82 3.96
CA ALA A 415 -1.24 -30.23 2.60
C ALA A 415 0.00 -29.52 2.01
N ALA A 416 0.27 -28.28 2.43
CA ALA A 416 1.36 -27.46 1.93
C ALA A 416 2.66 -27.54 2.77
N VAL A 417 2.58 -27.95 4.04
CA VAL A 417 3.69 -27.84 5.01
C VAL A 417 4.12 -29.17 5.61
N HIS A 418 3.21 -30.14 5.82
CA HIS A 418 3.49 -31.34 6.63
C HIS A 418 4.13 -32.47 5.80
N HIS A 419 5.17 -32.13 5.04
CA HIS A 419 5.93 -33.06 4.22
C HIS A 419 7.36 -32.54 3.98
N GLY A 420 8.17 -33.30 3.25
CA GLY A 420 9.48 -32.84 2.82
C GLY A 420 9.41 -31.75 1.76
N PHE A 421 10.47 -30.95 1.67
CA PHE A 421 10.69 -29.96 0.63
C PHE A 421 12.00 -30.23 -0.10
N TYR A 422 12.11 -29.75 -1.35
CA TYR A 422 13.39 -29.50 -2.00
C TYR A 422 13.56 -28.00 -2.22
N LEU A 423 14.83 -27.54 -2.27
CA LEU A 423 15.16 -26.15 -2.52
C LEU A 423 15.44 -25.93 -4.00
N ARG A 424 15.11 -24.73 -4.48
CA ARG A 424 15.26 -24.31 -5.88
C ARG A 424 15.95 -22.95 -5.96
N LEU A 425 16.91 -22.84 -6.86
CA LEU A 425 17.52 -21.58 -7.29
C LEU A 425 17.30 -21.42 -8.79
N ASP A 426 16.75 -20.28 -9.19
CA ASP A 426 16.50 -19.98 -10.59
C ASP A 426 16.64 -18.48 -10.90
N LEU A 427 16.95 -18.19 -12.16
CA LEU A 427 16.92 -16.85 -12.70
C LEU A 427 16.06 -16.84 -13.96
N ALA A 428 14.75 -16.74 -13.79
CA ALA A 428 13.81 -16.66 -14.90
C ALA A 428 13.91 -15.29 -15.61
N ILE A 429 13.54 -15.26 -16.89
CA ILE A 429 13.48 -14.05 -17.71
C ILE A 429 12.08 -13.89 -18.31
N GLY A 430 11.44 -12.75 -18.03
CA GLY A 430 10.07 -12.44 -18.44
C GLY A 430 9.03 -13.23 -17.65
N GLY A 431 7.82 -13.28 -18.19
CA GLY A 431 6.69 -14.00 -17.59
C GLY A 431 5.71 -13.09 -16.86
N SER A 432 4.65 -13.71 -16.31
CA SER A 432 3.47 -13.01 -15.80
C SER A 432 3.78 -12.00 -14.70
N LEU A 433 4.65 -12.34 -13.74
CA LEU A 433 4.97 -11.47 -12.61
C LEU A 433 5.79 -10.23 -13.03
N PRO A 434 6.95 -10.36 -13.72
CA PRO A 434 7.67 -9.20 -14.25
C PRO A 434 6.78 -8.31 -15.13
N ASN A 435 5.92 -8.90 -15.97
CA ASN A 435 5.00 -8.15 -16.83
C ASN A 435 3.95 -7.37 -16.04
N ALA A 436 3.34 -8.01 -15.03
CA ALA A 436 2.33 -7.38 -14.19
C ALA A 436 2.91 -6.19 -13.42
N ILE A 437 4.15 -6.32 -12.92
CA ILE A 437 4.83 -5.24 -12.20
C ILE A 437 5.30 -4.12 -13.14
N ALA A 438 5.78 -4.44 -14.34
CA ALA A 438 6.23 -3.46 -15.31
C ALA A 438 5.07 -2.76 -16.05
N GLY A 439 3.90 -3.39 -16.11
CA GLY A 439 2.76 -2.93 -16.94
C GLY A 439 2.97 -3.13 -18.44
N VAL A 440 4.03 -3.83 -18.84
CA VAL A 440 4.40 -4.12 -20.24
C VAL A 440 4.95 -5.53 -20.36
N THR A 441 5.00 -6.08 -21.59
CA THR A 441 5.66 -7.37 -21.83
C THR A 441 7.17 -7.23 -21.65
N THR A 442 7.74 -8.13 -20.87
CA THR A 442 9.17 -8.25 -20.59
C THR A 442 9.67 -9.66 -20.96
N PRO A 443 10.97 -9.84 -21.28
CA PRO A 443 11.99 -8.80 -21.44
C PRO A 443 11.73 -7.92 -22.67
N THR A 444 12.31 -6.72 -22.66
CA THR A 444 12.32 -5.80 -23.81
C THR A 444 13.61 -5.97 -24.62
N ALA A 445 13.68 -5.34 -25.80
CA ALA A 445 14.90 -5.32 -26.59
C ALA A 445 16.09 -4.65 -25.86
N GLU A 446 15.80 -3.74 -24.92
CA GLU A 446 16.78 -3.01 -24.12
C GLU A 446 17.23 -3.76 -22.85
N THR A 447 16.56 -4.86 -22.52
CA THR A 447 16.89 -5.68 -21.35
C THR A 447 18.33 -6.18 -21.48
N THR A 448 19.16 -5.81 -20.51
CA THR A 448 20.61 -6.07 -20.57
C THR A 448 20.88 -7.54 -20.27
N PRO A 449 21.50 -8.33 -21.16
CA PRO A 449 21.90 -9.70 -20.84
C PRO A 449 23.12 -9.73 -19.92
N GLY A 450 23.37 -10.90 -19.32
CA GLY A 450 24.57 -11.17 -18.54
C GLY A 450 24.43 -10.95 -17.04
N GLY A 451 23.24 -10.59 -16.54
CA GLY A 451 22.97 -10.50 -15.10
C GLY A 451 23.12 -11.85 -14.42
N VAL A 452 23.63 -11.81 -13.18
CA VAL A 452 24.01 -13.00 -12.41
C VAL A 452 23.30 -12.99 -11.06
N LEU A 453 22.54 -14.05 -10.78
CA LEU A 453 22.19 -14.41 -9.41
C LEU A 453 23.39 -15.15 -8.82
N SER A 454 24.07 -14.53 -7.86
CA SER A 454 25.29 -15.07 -7.27
C SER A 454 25.00 -15.60 -5.88
N VAL A 455 25.30 -16.87 -5.62
CA VAL A 455 24.93 -17.56 -4.39
C VAL A 455 26.21 -18.06 -3.71
N ASP A 456 26.45 -17.57 -2.50
CA ASP A 456 27.61 -17.91 -1.67
C ASP A 456 27.38 -19.22 -0.92
N SER A 457 26.19 -19.40 -0.35
CA SER A 457 25.86 -20.66 0.31
C SER A 457 24.35 -20.92 0.35
N VAL A 458 23.99 -22.20 0.47
CA VAL A 458 22.64 -22.64 0.84
C VAL A 458 22.74 -23.56 2.04
N THR A 459 21.93 -23.31 3.07
CA THR A 459 21.94 -24.06 4.32
C THR A 459 20.52 -24.50 4.70
N VAL A 460 20.39 -25.75 5.14
CA VAL A 460 19.21 -26.27 5.83
C VAL A 460 19.60 -26.58 7.26
N ALA A 461 18.87 -26.04 8.22
CA ALA A 461 19.16 -26.22 9.64
C ALA A 461 17.88 -26.53 10.44
N LYS A 462 18.03 -27.18 11.59
CA LYS A 462 16.92 -27.54 12.48
C LYS A 462 17.18 -27.10 13.90
N ALA A 463 16.12 -26.76 14.63
CA ALA A 463 16.15 -26.55 16.06
C ALA A 463 15.02 -27.35 16.71
N THR A 464 15.29 -27.98 17.85
CA THR A 464 14.27 -28.67 18.65
C THR A 464 13.58 -27.67 19.58
N GLY A 465 12.27 -27.79 19.71
CA GLY A 465 11.44 -27.00 20.61
C GLY A 465 10.38 -27.86 21.29
N THR A 466 9.27 -27.23 21.66
CA THR A 466 8.16 -27.90 22.34
C THR A 466 7.18 -28.47 21.33
N THR A 467 6.71 -29.71 21.52
CA THR A 467 5.59 -30.25 20.73
C THR A 467 4.27 -29.71 21.28
N ALA A 468 3.68 -28.74 20.59
CA ALA A 468 2.36 -28.21 20.91
C ALA A 468 1.23 -29.12 20.39
N ALA A 469 0.03 -28.97 20.94
CA ALA A 469 -1.16 -29.60 20.37
C ALA A 469 -1.46 -29.00 18.98
N ALA A 470 -1.80 -29.84 18.01
CA ALA A 470 -2.16 -29.41 16.67
C ALA A 470 -3.44 -28.56 16.67
N MET A 471 -3.52 -27.58 15.77
CA MET A 471 -4.75 -26.83 15.56
C MET A 471 -5.85 -27.74 15.01
N THR A 472 -7.07 -27.54 15.50
CA THR A 472 -8.27 -28.24 15.01
C THR A 472 -9.40 -27.27 14.76
N ASP A 473 -10.26 -27.58 13.79
CA ASP A 473 -11.52 -26.89 13.56
C ASP A 473 -12.57 -27.27 14.61
N PRO A 474 -13.32 -26.30 15.16
CA PRO A 474 -14.55 -26.60 15.88
C PRO A 474 -15.61 -27.24 14.97
N ALA A 475 -16.49 -28.07 15.54
CA ALA A 475 -17.63 -28.61 14.81
C ALA A 475 -18.63 -27.51 14.43
N VAL A 476 -19.34 -27.70 13.31
CA VAL A 476 -20.47 -26.84 12.93
C VAL A 476 -21.60 -27.02 13.96
N PRO A 477 -22.15 -25.94 14.55
CA PRO A 477 -23.31 -26.05 15.42
C PRO A 477 -24.50 -26.73 14.72
N ALA A 478 -25.22 -27.58 15.44
CA ALA A 478 -26.38 -28.28 14.89
C ALA A 478 -27.62 -27.38 14.79
N GLY A 479 -28.40 -27.58 13.72
CA GLY A 479 -29.70 -26.93 13.49
C GLY A 479 -29.60 -25.47 13.02
N PRO A 480 -30.73 -24.89 12.56
CA PRO A 480 -30.78 -23.48 12.20
C PRO A 480 -30.61 -22.58 13.42
N SER A 481 -30.11 -21.38 13.21
CA SER A 481 -30.28 -20.30 14.18
C SER A 481 -31.72 -19.83 14.24
N VAL A 482 -32.12 -19.33 15.41
CA VAL A 482 -33.36 -18.58 15.59
C VAL A 482 -32.98 -17.17 16.01
N VAL A 483 -33.21 -16.21 15.12
CA VAL A 483 -32.85 -14.81 15.30
C VAL A 483 -34.11 -13.95 15.41
N LYS A 484 -34.18 -13.10 16.42
CA LYS A 484 -35.37 -12.28 16.69
C LYS A 484 -35.01 -10.87 17.11
N VAL A 485 -35.71 -9.89 16.55
CA VAL A 485 -35.83 -8.55 17.13
C VAL A 485 -36.88 -8.62 18.23
N THR A 486 -36.51 -8.29 19.46
CA THR A 486 -37.39 -8.36 20.64
C THR A 486 -37.31 -7.06 21.42
N GLY A 487 -38.30 -6.80 22.28
CA GLY A 487 -38.38 -5.57 23.07
C GLY A 487 -39.46 -4.61 22.58
N SER A 488 -39.29 -3.33 22.89
CA SER A 488 -40.23 -2.26 22.55
C SER A 488 -39.48 -0.96 22.24
N GLN A 489 -40.21 0.10 21.86
CA GLN A 489 -39.62 1.36 21.42
C GLN A 489 -38.60 1.92 22.43
N GLY A 490 -37.34 2.06 21.98
CA GLY A 490 -36.23 2.55 22.81
C GLY A 490 -35.55 1.48 23.67
N ASN A 491 -36.01 0.23 23.62
CA ASN A 491 -35.48 -0.90 24.37
C ASN A 491 -35.53 -2.20 23.55
N TRP A 492 -35.15 -2.11 22.27
CA TRP A 492 -35.02 -3.23 21.35
C TRP A 492 -33.70 -3.96 21.55
N GLN A 493 -33.71 -5.26 21.26
CA GLN A 493 -32.52 -6.10 21.19
C GLN A 493 -32.66 -7.11 20.05
N LEU A 494 -31.55 -7.41 19.37
CA LEU A 494 -31.45 -8.61 18.55
C LEU A 494 -31.07 -9.78 19.45
N THR A 495 -31.64 -10.95 19.20
CA THR A 495 -31.29 -12.19 19.91
C THR A 495 -30.96 -13.28 18.92
N VAL A 496 -29.95 -14.10 19.24
CA VAL A 496 -29.58 -15.31 18.51
C VAL A 496 -29.76 -16.49 19.47
N ASN A 497 -30.64 -17.42 19.12
CA ASN A 497 -31.03 -18.55 19.97
C ASN A 497 -31.44 -18.10 21.39
N GLY A 498 -32.18 -16.99 21.47
CA GLY A 498 -32.64 -16.39 22.74
C GLY A 498 -31.58 -15.60 23.51
N THR A 499 -30.32 -15.57 23.07
CA THR A 499 -29.25 -14.80 23.72
C THR A 499 -29.10 -13.43 23.06
N PRO A 500 -28.97 -12.32 23.82
CA PRO A 500 -28.73 -10.99 23.25
C PRO A 500 -27.53 -10.96 22.31
N TRP A 501 -27.68 -10.25 21.20
CA TRP A 501 -26.69 -10.15 20.13
C TRP A 501 -26.50 -8.71 19.69
N GLN A 502 -25.40 -8.09 20.08
CA GLN A 502 -24.97 -6.82 19.49
C GLN A 502 -24.15 -7.13 18.24
N VAL A 503 -24.54 -6.56 17.10
CA VAL A 503 -23.81 -6.73 15.84
C VAL A 503 -22.46 -6.01 15.94
N LYS A 504 -21.38 -6.77 16.12
CA LYS A 504 -19.98 -6.33 16.02
C LYS A 504 -19.43 -6.90 14.73
N GLY A 505 -19.62 -6.16 13.64
CA GLY A 505 -19.55 -6.74 12.32
C GLY A 505 -18.59 -6.09 11.36
N MET A 506 -18.27 -6.84 10.30
CA MET A 506 -17.52 -6.38 9.15
C MET A 506 -18.25 -6.77 7.86
N THR A 507 -18.22 -5.94 6.82
CA THR A 507 -18.50 -6.44 5.48
C THR A 507 -17.37 -7.36 5.01
N TYR A 508 -17.72 -8.43 4.29
CA TYR A 508 -16.81 -9.51 3.91
C TYR A 508 -16.52 -9.50 2.41
N GLY A 509 -15.29 -9.19 2.04
CA GLY A 509 -14.79 -9.14 0.67
C GLY A 509 -14.09 -10.41 0.14
N PRO A 510 -13.46 -11.27 0.96
CA PRO A 510 -12.79 -12.45 0.42
C PRO A 510 -13.74 -13.41 -0.31
N PRO A 511 -13.23 -14.30 -1.18
CA PRO A 511 -14.03 -15.33 -1.80
C PRO A 511 -14.77 -16.19 -0.76
N GLN A 512 -16.06 -16.43 -0.96
CA GLN A 512 -16.89 -17.21 -0.01
C GLN A 512 -16.38 -18.65 0.13
N GLY A 513 -15.85 -19.23 -0.96
CA GLY A 513 -15.24 -20.56 -0.97
C GLY A 513 -13.94 -20.68 -0.16
N ALA A 514 -13.32 -19.55 0.19
CA ALA A 514 -12.05 -19.49 0.93
C ALA A 514 -12.23 -19.12 2.41
N ALA A 515 -13.45 -19.18 2.94
CA ALA A 515 -13.81 -18.74 4.29
C ALA A 515 -12.90 -19.28 5.41
N ASP A 516 -12.41 -20.51 5.30
CA ASP A 516 -11.58 -21.16 6.33
C ASP A 516 -10.28 -20.39 6.63
N GLY A 517 -9.71 -19.71 5.61
CA GLY A 517 -8.52 -18.88 5.76
C GLY A 517 -8.76 -17.52 6.42
N TYR A 518 -10.02 -17.12 6.68
CA TYR A 518 -10.35 -15.76 7.13
C TYR A 518 -11.16 -15.71 8.43
N MET A 519 -11.99 -16.73 8.73
CA MET A 519 -12.89 -16.70 9.89
C MET A 519 -12.16 -16.61 11.24
N ARG A 520 -10.98 -17.24 11.36
CA ARG A 520 -10.15 -17.14 12.57
C ARG A 520 -9.67 -15.72 12.81
N ASP A 521 -9.27 -15.01 11.76
CA ASP A 521 -8.81 -13.63 11.90
C ASP A 521 -9.94 -12.69 12.30
N LEU A 522 -11.09 -12.81 11.64
CA LEU A 522 -12.31 -12.09 12.01
C LEU A 522 -12.71 -12.38 13.46
N LYS A 523 -12.66 -13.65 13.89
CA LYS A 523 -12.92 -14.02 15.27
C LYS A 523 -11.94 -13.36 16.24
N ASN A 524 -10.65 -13.35 15.90
CA ASN A 524 -9.59 -12.72 16.70
C ASN A 524 -9.71 -11.18 16.75
N MET A 525 -10.29 -10.58 15.71
CA MET A 525 -10.68 -9.17 15.68
C MET A 525 -11.89 -8.87 16.59
N GLY A 526 -12.56 -9.91 17.12
CA GLY A 526 -13.78 -9.74 17.93
C GLY A 526 -15.05 -9.59 17.10
N VAL A 527 -14.96 -9.83 15.78
CA VAL A 527 -16.12 -9.86 14.89
C VAL A 527 -17.00 -11.04 15.27
N ASN A 528 -18.29 -10.78 15.41
CA ASN A 528 -19.32 -11.81 15.56
C ASN A 528 -20.25 -11.86 14.35
N THR A 529 -20.25 -10.85 13.48
CA THR A 529 -21.16 -10.79 12.34
C THR A 529 -20.41 -10.39 11.07
N ILE A 530 -20.66 -11.06 9.96
CA ILE A 530 -20.20 -10.60 8.65
C ILE A 530 -21.38 -10.26 7.75
N ARG A 531 -21.19 -9.38 6.76
CA ARG A 531 -22.19 -9.09 5.72
C ARG A 531 -21.63 -9.39 4.34
N ILE A 532 -22.45 -10.05 3.52
CA ILE A 532 -22.25 -10.25 2.08
C ILE A 532 -23.38 -9.57 1.31
N TRP A 533 -23.13 -9.13 0.08
CA TRP A 533 -24.15 -8.46 -0.75
C TRP A 533 -25.04 -9.41 -1.55
N GLY A 534 -24.60 -10.66 -1.73
CA GLY A 534 -25.34 -11.67 -2.47
C GLY A 534 -24.83 -13.09 -2.19
N PRO A 535 -25.71 -14.10 -2.23
CA PRO A 535 -25.29 -15.49 -2.15
C PRO A 535 -24.70 -15.98 -3.49
N ASP A 536 -23.85 -16.99 -3.40
CA ASP A 536 -23.30 -17.76 -4.51
C ASP A 536 -23.28 -19.27 -4.16
N ALA A 537 -22.70 -20.09 -5.04
CA ALA A 537 -22.61 -21.54 -4.83
C ALA A 537 -21.82 -21.94 -3.56
N ASN A 538 -20.97 -21.06 -3.04
CA ASN A 538 -20.14 -21.27 -1.86
C ASN A 538 -20.74 -20.68 -0.57
N THR A 539 -21.84 -19.92 -0.63
CA THR A 539 -22.51 -19.40 0.57
C THR A 539 -22.85 -20.46 1.62
N PRO A 540 -23.28 -21.70 1.26
CA PRO A 540 -23.45 -22.76 2.26
C PRO A 540 -22.19 -23.05 3.07
N LEU A 541 -21.02 -23.08 2.41
CA LEU A 541 -19.72 -23.29 3.05
C LEU A 541 -19.36 -22.08 3.94
N LEU A 542 -19.58 -20.85 3.46
CA LEU A 542 -19.34 -19.64 4.24
C LEU A 542 -20.16 -19.65 5.54
N LEU A 543 -21.45 -19.96 5.47
CA LEU A 543 -22.36 -19.98 6.61
C LEU A 543 -21.95 -21.03 7.65
N ASP A 544 -21.62 -22.25 7.20
CA ASP A 544 -21.16 -23.32 8.09
C ASP A 544 -19.83 -22.94 8.76
N THR A 545 -18.89 -22.40 7.98
CA THR A 545 -17.56 -22.02 8.47
C THR A 545 -17.66 -20.87 9.47
N ALA A 546 -18.43 -19.82 9.16
CA ALA A 546 -18.69 -18.72 10.10
C ALA A 546 -19.30 -19.24 11.41
N ALA A 547 -20.28 -20.15 11.33
CA ALA A 547 -20.94 -20.71 12.50
C ALA A 547 -19.98 -21.51 13.42
N ARG A 548 -18.99 -22.23 12.87
CA ARG A 548 -17.94 -22.92 13.66
C ARG A 548 -17.18 -21.96 14.59
N PHE A 549 -16.97 -20.72 14.14
CA PHE A 549 -16.25 -19.69 14.90
C PHE A 549 -17.20 -18.78 15.71
N GLY A 550 -18.49 -19.12 15.76
CA GLY A 550 -19.51 -18.32 16.44
C GLY A 550 -19.75 -16.98 15.77
N ILE A 551 -19.58 -16.93 14.44
CA ILE A 551 -19.90 -15.78 13.58
C ILE A 551 -21.22 -16.04 12.86
N LYS A 552 -22.03 -15.00 12.68
CA LYS A 552 -23.27 -15.02 11.89
C LYS A 552 -23.15 -14.14 10.64
N VAL A 553 -24.03 -14.34 9.67
CA VAL A 553 -23.95 -13.69 8.36
C VAL A 553 -25.25 -12.92 8.07
N VAL A 554 -25.13 -11.62 7.81
CA VAL A 554 -26.15 -10.84 7.12
C VAL A 554 -26.08 -11.23 5.65
N VAL A 555 -27.10 -11.93 5.16
CA VAL A 555 -27.14 -12.42 3.78
C VAL A 555 -27.89 -11.40 2.91
N GLY A 556 -27.12 -10.64 2.12
CA GLY A 556 -27.68 -9.75 1.12
C GLY A 556 -28.39 -10.51 0.01
N LEU A 557 -29.50 -9.95 -0.46
CA LEU A 557 -30.34 -10.46 -1.54
C LEU A 557 -30.44 -9.37 -2.58
N TRP A 558 -29.51 -9.39 -3.54
CA TRP A 558 -29.31 -8.32 -4.51
C TRP A 558 -30.56 -8.05 -5.36
N LEU A 559 -30.80 -6.77 -5.64
CA LEU A 559 -31.87 -6.30 -6.52
C LEU A 559 -31.30 -5.27 -7.49
N ASN A 560 -31.72 -5.31 -8.75
CA ASN A 560 -31.27 -4.43 -9.83
C ASN A 560 -31.68 -2.98 -9.59
N HIS A 561 -30.72 -2.05 -9.61
CA HIS A 561 -30.92 -0.62 -9.39
C HIS A 561 -31.71 0.10 -10.51
N GLY A 562 -31.60 -0.37 -11.75
CA GLY A 562 -32.24 0.23 -12.92
C GLY A 562 -33.63 -0.30 -13.26
N ALA A 563 -34.10 -1.35 -12.56
CA ALA A 563 -35.37 -2.00 -12.86
C ALA A 563 -36.58 -1.08 -12.67
N ASP A 564 -37.64 -1.31 -13.46
CA ASP A 564 -38.93 -0.62 -13.29
C ASP A 564 -39.79 -1.34 -12.24
N TYR A 565 -39.62 -0.98 -10.98
CA TYR A 565 -40.40 -1.56 -9.88
C TYR A 565 -41.89 -1.19 -9.90
N VAL A 566 -42.33 -0.28 -10.77
CA VAL A 566 -43.74 0.05 -10.96
C VAL A 566 -44.36 -0.95 -11.94
N ASN A 567 -43.81 -1.04 -13.15
CA ASN A 567 -44.46 -1.71 -14.28
C ASN A 567 -43.87 -3.08 -14.65
N ASP A 568 -42.61 -3.35 -14.31
CA ASP A 568 -41.95 -4.60 -14.71
C ASP A 568 -42.32 -5.75 -13.77
N THR A 569 -43.50 -6.34 -14.02
CA THR A 569 -44.00 -7.49 -13.26
C THR A 569 -43.20 -8.76 -13.52
N ALA A 570 -42.58 -8.88 -14.69
CA ALA A 570 -41.76 -10.03 -15.05
C ALA A 570 -40.48 -10.07 -14.22
N TYR A 571 -39.74 -8.95 -14.15
CA TYR A 571 -38.57 -8.83 -13.28
C TYR A 571 -38.93 -9.06 -11.82
N LYS A 572 -39.96 -8.40 -11.30
CA LYS A 572 -40.38 -8.58 -9.90
C LYS A 572 -40.73 -10.03 -9.56
N SER A 573 -41.42 -10.73 -10.46
CA SER A 573 -41.75 -12.15 -10.27
C SER A 573 -40.50 -13.03 -10.28
N ALA A 574 -39.57 -12.79 -11.20
CA ALA A 574 -38.30 -13.52 -11.29
C ALA A 574 -37.41 -13.27 -10.07
N ALA A 575 -37.23 -12.01 -9.68
CA ALA A 575 -36.45 -11.62 -8.51
C ALA A 575 -37.04 -12.22 -7.22
N LYS A 576 -38.37 -12.19 -7.05
CA LYS A 576 -39.03 -12.84 -5.90
C LYS A 576 -38.80 -14.35 -5.88
N ALA A 577 -38.91 -15.02 -7.02
CA ALA A 577 -38.66 -16.46 -7.11
C ALA A 577 -37.21 -16.80 -6.74
N ASP A 578 -36.24 -16.02 -7.24
CA ASP A 578 -34.82 -16.22 -6.95
C ASP A 578 -34.48 -15.97 -5.46
N VAL A 579 -35.00 -14.88 -4.90
CA VAL A 579 -34.91 -14.57 -3.46
C VAL A 579 -35.42 -15.73 -2.61
N LEU A 580 -36.62 -16.25 -2.89
CA LEU A 580 -37.20 -17.36 -2.13
C LEU A 580 -36.45 -18.68 -2.35
N ASN A 581 -35.85 -18.89 -3.53
CA ASN A 581 -35.00 -20.04 -3.78
C ASN A 581 -33.78 -20.02 -2.85
N TRP A 582 -33.06 -18.89 -2.79
CA TRP A 582 -31.91 -18.73 -1.89
C TRP A 582 -32.29 -18.88 -0.42
N VAL A 583 -33.36 -18.22 0.03
CA VAL A 583 -33.83 -18.33 1.43
C VAL A 583 -34.16 -19.78 1.77
N ASN A 584 -34.87 -20.52 0.90
CA ASN A 584 -35.19 -21.92 1.16
C ASN A 584 -33.96 -22.83 1.24
N GLN A 585 -32.93 -22.57 0.44
CA GLN A 585 -31.67 -23.33 0.48
C GLN A 585 -30.85 -23.04 1.75
N LEU A 586 -30.91 -21.81 2.26
CA LEU A 586 -29.96 -21.30 3.25
C LEU A 586 -30.55 -21.15 4.67
N LYS A 587 -31.88 -20.99 4.83
CA LYS A 587 -32.54 -20.78 6.15
C LYS A 587 -32.25 -21.84 7.21
N GLY A 588 -31.93 -23.06 6.78
CA GLY A 588 -31.59 -24.18 7.66
C GLY A 588 -30.19 -24.10 8.26
N ARG A 589 -29.35 -23.17 7.78
CA ARG A 589 -27.93 -23.09 8.13
C ARG A 589 -27.75 -22.32 9.44
N PRO A 590 -26.89 -22.80 10.35
CA PRO A 590 -26.63 -22.12 11.62
C PRO A 590 -25.95 -20.75 11.44
N GLY A 591 -25.35 -20.47 10.29
CA GLY A 591 -24.63 -19.21 10.04
C GLY A 591 -25.52 -17.99 9.79
N VAL A 592 -26.81 -18.16 9.48
CA VAL A 592 -27.67 -17.04 9.06
C VAL A 592 -27.98 -16.11 10.23
N LEU A 593 -27.77 -14.81 10.08
CA LEU A 593 -28.25 -13.80 11.02
C LEU A 593 -29.61 -13.26 10.60
N LEU A 594 -29.68 -12.70 9.40
CA LEU A 594 -30.86 -12.03 8.84
C LEU A 594 -30.72 -11.89 7.32
N TRP A 595 -31.84 -11.59 6.66
CA TRP A 595 -31.93 -11.35 5.23
C TRP A 595 -31.95 -9.85 4.92
N ASP A 596 -31.04 -9.36 4.08
CA ASP A 596 -30.94 -7.94 3.68
C ASP A 596 -31.37 -7.78 2.21
N VAL A 597 -32.58 -7.29 1.99
CA VAL A 597 -33.20 -7.20 0.66
C VAL A 597 -32.77 -5.91 -0.04
N GLY A 598 -32.01 -6.07 -1.12
CA GLY A 598 -31.44 -4.99 -1.91
C GLY A 598 -30.36 -4.18 -1.18
N ASN A 599 -29.63 -3.36 -1.95
CA ASN A 599 -28.59 -2.49 -1.44
C ASN A 599 -28.54 -1.21 -2.29
N GLU A 600 -28.86 -0.05 -1.70
CA GLU A 600 -28.75 1.27 -2.34
C GLU A 600 -29.65 1.50 -3.57
N VAL A 601 -30.74 0.74 -3.68
CA VAL A 601 -31.65 0.84 -4.84
C VAL A 601 -32.36 2.20 -4.91
N ILE A 602 -32.79 2.77 -3.78
CA ILE A 602 -33.49 4.07 -3.76
C ILE A 602 -32.53 5.21 -4.12
N LEU A 603 -31.28 5.17 -3.63
CA LEU A 603 -30.26 6.16 -3.95
C LEU A 603 -29.90 6.13 -5.44
N GLU A 604 -29.57 4.95 -5.97
CA GLU A 604 -29.00 4.81 -7.32
C GLU A 604 -30.03 5.02 -8.43
N MET A 605 -31.33 4.88 -8.16
CA MET A 605 -32.40 5.08 -9.18
C MET A 605 -32.29 6.39 -9.96
N GLN A 606 -31.81 7.47 -9.33
CA GLN A 606 -31.67 8.77 -9.98
C GLN A 606 -30.55 8.81 -11.04
N ASN A 607 -29.67 7.81 -11.06
CA ASN A 607 -28.54 7.72 -11.99
C ASN A 607 -28.91 7.06 -13.33
N TYR A 608 -30.17 6.60 -13.50
CA TYR A 608 -30.64 5.89 -14.70
C TYR A 608 -31.35 6.79 -15.74
N GLY A 609 -31.09 8.10 -15.74
CA GLY A 609 -31.61 9.02 -16.76
C GLY A 609 -33.13 9.24 -16.73
N LEU A 610 -33.78 8.89 -15.62
CA LEU A 610 -35.22 9.00 -15.41
C LEU A 610 -35.65 10.43 -15.06
N THR A 611 -36.90 10.79 -15.35
CA THR A 611 -37.46 12.05 -14.85
C THR A 611 -37.64 11.99 -13.33
N ALA A 612 -37.64 13.15 -12.65
CA ALA A 612 -37.82 13.20 -11.19
C ALA A 612 -39.13 12.52 -10.72
N ALA A 613 -40.21 12.63 -11.51
CA ALA A 613 -41.48 11.99 -11.21
C ALA A 613 -41.42 10.46 -11.34
N GLU A 614 -40.71 9.95 -12.34
CA GLU A 614 -40.48 8.50 -12.52
C GLU A 614 -39.58 7.94 -11.42
N VAL A 615 -38.51 8.65 -11.04
CA VAL A 615 -37.65 8.27 -9.91
C VAL A 615 -38.50 8.11 -8.65
N GLU A 616 -39.32 9.11 -8.32
CA GLU A 616 -40.17 9.07 -7.14
C GLU A 616 -41.19 7.92 -7.18
N ALA A 617 -41.85 7.70 -8.32
CA ALA A 617 -42.77 6.58 -8.49
C ALA A 617 -42.06 5.23 -8.33
N ARG A 618 -40.84 5.08 -8.86
CA ARG A 618 -40.05 3.85 -8.74
C ARG A 618 -39.51 3.63 -7.32
N ARG A 619 -39.15 4.67 -6.57
CA ARG A 619 -38.77 4.54 -5.14
C ARG A 619 -39.92 3.97 -4.31
N ILE A 620 -41.14 4.48 -4.53
CA ILE A 620 -42.36 3.94 -3.91
C ILE A 620 -42.61 2.50 -4.37
N GLY A 621 -42.50 2.23 -5.68
CA GLY A 621 -42.67 0.89 -6.26
C GLY A 621 -41.70 -0.13 -5.67
N TYR A 622 -40.43 0.25 -5.51
CA TYR A 622 -39.40 -0.55 -4.89
C TYR A 622 -39.71 -0.84 -3.42
N ALA A 623 -40.06 0.19 -2.62
CA ALA A 623 -40.39 0.00 -1.22
C ALA A 623 -41.59 -0.94 -1.01
N LYS A 624 -42.61 -0.88 -1.88
CA LYS A 624 -43.73 -1.85 -1.88
C LYS A 624 -43.24 -3.27 -2.17
N PHE A 625 -42.38 -3.43 -3.17
CA PHE A 625 -41.83 -4.73 -3.53
C PHE A 625 -40.95 -5.31 -2.41
N VAL A 626 -40.16 -4.49 -1.71
CA VAL A 626 -39.43 -4.88 -0.50
C VAL A 626 -40.40 -5.39 0.58
N GLY A 627 -41.54 -4.73 0.79
CA GLY A 627 -42.60 -5.21 1.68
C GLY A 627 -43.14 -6.59 1.28
N GLU A 628 -43.46 -6.77 -0.01
CA GLU A 628 -43.93 -8.06 -0.55
C GLU A 628 -42.89 -9.19 -0.43
N LEU A 629 -41.60 -8.87 -0.51
CA LEU A 629 -40.51 -9.82 -0.29
C LEU A 629 -40.37 -10.16 1.18
N ALA A 630 -40.42 -9.17 2.08
CA ALA A 630 -40.35 -9.42 3.52
C ALA A 630 -41.46 -10.37 3.99
N ASP A 631 -42.70 -10.13 3.59
CA ASP A 631 -43.84 -11.03 3.91
C ASP A 631 -43.60 -12.45 3.38
N ALA A 632 -43.10 -12.58 2.15
CA ALA A 632 -42.86 -13.87 1.52
C ALA A 632 -41.71 -14.64 2.19
N ILE A 633 -40.65 -13.93 2.57
CA ILE A 633 -39.50 -14.50 3.29
C ILE A 633 -39.95 -15.00 4.67
N HIS A 634 -40.69 -14.20 5.45
CA HIS A 634 -41.23 -14.65 6.74
C HIS A 634 -42.12 -15.88 6.64
N GLY A 635 -42.88 -16.00 5.53
CA GLY A 635 -43.72 -17.17 5.26
C GLY A 635 -42.93 -18.47 5.08
N VAL A 636 -41.70 -18.42 4.57
CA VAL A 636 -40.85 -19.60 4.36
C VAL A 636 -39.76 -19.77 5.41
N ASP A 637 -39.33 -18.68 6.05
CA ASP A 637 -38.32 -18.64 7.10
C ASP A 637 -38.79 -17.76 8.25
N PRO A 638 -39.57 -18.34 9.20
CA PRO A 638 -40.00 -17.61 10.39
C PRO A 638 -38.86 -17.44 11.40
N ASN A 639 -37.65 -17.96 11.17
CA ASN A 639 -36.58 -17.96 12.16
C ASN A 639 -35.65 -16.76 12.05
N HIS A 640 -35.66 -16.00 10.96
CA HIS A 640 -34.71 -14.91 10.75
C HIS A 640 -35.40 -13.58 10.41
N PRO A 641 -34.87 -12.44 10.89
CA PRO A 641 -35.36 -11.12 10.52
C PRO A 641 -35.09 -10.77 9.05
N VAL A 642 -35.87 -9.81 8.53
CA VAL A 642 -35.69 -9.21 7.20
C VAL A 642 -35.47 -7.70 7.33
N THR A 643 -34.49 -7.18 6.60
CA THR A 643 -34.21 -5.75 6.48
C THR A 643 -33.99 -5.35 5.02
N SER A 644 -33.76 -4.06 4.76
CA SER A 644 -33.35 -3.53 3.47
C SER A 644 -32.43 -2.32 3.67
N THR A 645 -31.32 -2.31 2.93
CA THR A 645 -30.25 -1.32 3.06
C THR A 645 -30.26 -0.27 1.96
N ASP A 646 -30.01 0.98 2.35
CA ASP A 646 -29.72 2.09 1.42
C ASP A 646 -28.65 3.03 2.00
N ALA A 647 -27.97 3.83 1.17
CA ALA A 647 -26.88 4.73 1.60
C ALA A 647 -27.36 6.09 2.12
N TYR A 648 -28.64 6.17 2.45
CA TYR A 648 -29.24 7.39 2.96
C TYR A 648 -30.49 7.07 3.82
N THR A 649 -30.55 7.66 5.01
CA THR A 649 -31.64 7.49 6.00
C THR A 649 -33.01 7.91 5.46
N HIS A 650 -33.08 8.76 4.44
CA HIS A 650 -34.35 9.16 3.84
C HIS A 650 -35.07 8.00 3.13
N ALA A 651 -34.36 6.93 2.74
CA ALA A 651 -34.99 5.71 2.25
C ALA A 651 -36.05 5.16 3.22
N TRP A 652 -35.86 5.37 4.53
CA TRP A 652 -36.80 4.94 5.56
C TRP A 652 -38.17 5.63 5.46
N THR A 653 -38.26 6.82 4.86
CA THR A 653 -39.54 7.50 4.61
C THR A 653 -40.44 6.72 3.65
N TYR A 654 -39.85 5.91 2.76
CA TYR A 654 -40.57 5.01 1.86
C TYR A 654 -40.87 3.67 2.54
N TYR A 655 -39.92 3.12 3.31
CA TYR A 655 -40.14 1.84 3.99
C TYR A 655 -41.19 1.91 5.09
N LYS A 656 -41.29 3.04 5.80
CA LYS A 656 -42.26 3.23 6.89
C LYS A 656 -43.72 2.97 6.44
N PRO A 657 -44.24 3.56 5.35
CA PRO A 657 -45.59 3.28 4.86
C PRO A 657 -45.71 2.03 3.97
N TYR A 658 -44.66 1.62 3.25
CA TYR A 658 -44.77 0.60 2.19
C TYR A 658 -44.09 -0.74 2.48
N ALA A 659 -43.22 -0.83 3.48
CA ALA A 659 -42.58 -2.06 3.94
C ALA A 659 -42.72 -2.25 5.47
N PRO A 660 -43.95 -2.25 6.02
CA PRO A 660 -44.17 -2.38 7.46
C PRO A 660 -43.76 -3.75 8.01
N SER A 661 -43.51 -4.75 7.16
CA SER A 661 -43.07 -6.09 7.56
C SER A 661 -41.57 -6.22 7.80
N LEU A 662 -40.73 -5.23 7.46
CA LEU A 662 -39.31 -5.27 7.82
C LEU A 662 -39.14 -5.33 9.35
N ASP A 663 -38.30 -6.19 9.88
CA ASP A 663 -38.10 -6.31 11.33
C ASP A 663 -37.27 -5.15 11.90
N LEU A 664 -36.37 -4.62 11.09
CA LEU A 664 -35.46 -3.52 11.41
C LEU A 664 -35.10 -2.73 10.15
N LEU A 665 -34.65 -1.50 10.34
CA LEU A 665 -34.14 -0.64 9.27
C LEU A 665 -32.62 -0.81 9.12
N ALA A 666 -32.10 -0.66 7.91
CA ALA A 666 -30.66 -0.68 7.67
C ALA A 666 -30.24 0.55 6.86
N VAL A 667 -28.97 0.93 6.99
CA VAL A 667 -28.40 2.09 6.30
C VAL A 667 -26.89 1.91 6.12
N ASN A 668 -26.34 2.36 4.99
CA ASN A 668 -24.91 2.58 4.80
C ASN A 668 -24.62 4.05 5.15
N SER A 669 -23.67 4.32 6.04
CA SER A 669 -23.31 5.68 6.42
C SER A 669 -21.87 5.75 6.92
N TYR A 670 -21.08 6.63 6.31
CA TYR A 670 -19.64 6.73 6.53
C TYR A 670 -19.30 7.93 7.44
N GLY A 671 -18.74 9.02 6.88
CA GLY A 671 -18.30 10.18 7.63
C GLY A 671 -19.42 10.93 8.38
N ALA A 672 -20.68 10.79 7.95
CA ALA A 672 -21.86 11.46 8.52
C ALA A 672 -22.72 10.57 9.45
N ILE A 673 -22.10 9.58 10.11
CA ILE A 673 -22.80 8.56 10.91
C ILE A 673 -23.69 9.10 12.05
N ASP A 674 -23.36 10.26 12.62
CA ASP A 674 -24.11 10.91 13.71
C ASP A 674 -25.51 11.35 13.27
N THR A 675 -25.69 11.59 11.97
CA THR A 675 -26.98 11.94 11.39
C THR A 675 -28.00 10.80 11.51
N VAL A 676 -27.57 9.54 11.54
CA VAL A 676 -28.46 8.38 11.56
C VAL A 676 -29.38 8.38 12.78
N LYS A 677 -28.82 8.61 13.96
CA LYS A 677 -29.60 8.73 15.21
C LYS A 677 -30.59 9.88 15.13
N ARG A 678 -30.14 11.05 14.67
CA ARG A 678 -30.98 12.25 14.56
C ARG A 678 -32.16 12.02 13.62
N ASP A 679 -31.89 11.43 12.46
CA ASP A 679 -32.89 11.18 11.43
C ASP A 679 -33.89 10.10 11.89
N TRP A 680 -33.43 9.13 12.68
CA TRP A 680 -34.32 8.17 13.34
C TRP A 680 -35.33 8.87 14.27
N ILE A 681 -34.83 9.78 15.12
CA ILE A 681 -35.66 10.52 16.09
C ILE A 681 -36.62 11.47 15.36
N SER A 682 -36.10 12.27 14.42
CA SER A 682 -36.89 13.30 13.73
C SER A 682 -37.94 12.70 12.79
N GLY A 683 -37.65 11.56 12.16
CA GLY A 683 -38.61 10.83 11.34
C GLY A 683 -39.66 10.04 12.13
N GLY A 684 -39.54 10.00 13.46
CA GLY A 684 -40.47 9.29 14.35
C GLY A 684 -40.58 7.82 13.98
N TYR A 685 -39.46 7.15 13.73
CA TYR A 685 -39.44 5.72 13.45
C TYR A 685 -39.58 4.92 14.75
N THR A 686 -40.16 3.73 14.66
CA THR A 686 -40.47 2.89 15.83
C THR A 686 -39.74 1.56 15.83
N LYS A 687 -39.11 1.20 14.72
CA LYS A 687 -38.27 0.01 14.56
C LYS A 687 -36.81 0.31 14.89
N PRO A 688 -36.06 -0.67 15.41
CA PRO A 688 -34.62 -0.50 15.57
C PRO A 688 -33.91 -0.46 14.21
N TYR A 689 -32.62 -0.11 14.22
CA TYR A 689 -31.78 -0.16 13.02
C TYR A 689 -30.42 -0.81 13.25
N ILE A 690 -29.80 -1.24 12.17
CA ILE A 690 -28.38 -1.57 12.10
C ILE A 690 -27.69 -0.68 11.08
N LEU A 691 -26.40 -0.44 11.26
CA LEU A 691 -25.54 0.10 10.21
C LEU A 691 -25.01 -1.09 9.40
N THR A 692 -25.22 -1.10 8.09
CA THR A 692 -24.78 -2.21 7.23
C THR A 692 -23.46 -1.93 6.50
N GLU A 693 -23.05 -0.66 6.42
CA GLU A 693 -21.71 -0.21 6.06
C GLU A 693 -21.38 1.07 6.83
N GLY A 694 -20.21 1.11 7.46
CA GLY A 694 -19.72 2.26 8.22
C GLY A 694 -18.20 2.37 8.20
N GLY A 695 -17.67 3.52 8.63
CA GLY A 695 -16.23 3.71 8.72
C GLY A 695 -15.80 5.15 8.45
N PRO A 696 -14.56 5.36 7.97
CA PRO A 696 -14.04 6.69 7.68
C PRO A 696 -14.76 7.33 6.49
N SER A 697 -14.59 8.65 6.33
CA SER A 697 -15.23 9.42 5.26
C SER A 697 -14.93 8.86 3.88
N GLY A 698 -15.97 8.71 3.06
CA GLY A 698 -15.86 8.33 1.65
C GLY A 698 -15.35 9.47 0.77
N GLU A 699 -14.96 9.15 -0.48
CA GLU A 699 -14.41 10.17 -1.40
C GLU A 699 -15.40 11.29 -1.76
N TRP A 700 -16.69 11.03 -1.63
CA TRP A 700 -17.77 12.00 -1.87
C TRP A 700 -18.03 12.94 -0.69
N GLU A 701 -17.41 12.67 0.47
CA GLU A 701 -17.63 13.44 1.72
C GLU A 701 -16.48 14.39 2.04
N VAL A 702 -15.36 14.29 1.31
CA VAL A 702 -14.14 15.07 1.56
C VAL A 702 -13.99 16.22 0.56
N PRO A 703 -13.39 17.36 0.97
CA PRO A 703 -13.10 18.45 0.04
C PRO A 703 -12.02 18.04 -0.97
N GLY A 704 -11.88 18.84 -2.03
CA GLY A 704 -10.73 18.70 -2.94
C GLY A 704 -9.42 19.13 -2.26
N ASP A 705 -8.32 18.50 -2.63
CA ASP A 705 -6.96 18.89 -2.24
C ASP A 705 -6.40 20.01 -3.14
N VAL A 706 -5.10 20.29 -3.04
CA VAL A 706 -4.42 21.35 -3.81
C VAL A 706 -4.54 21.17 -5.34
N ASN A 707 -4.78 19.94 -5.82
CA ASN A 707 -4.98 19.62 -7.22
C ASN A 707 -6.45 19.42 -7.60
N GLY A 708 -7.38 19.65 -6.67
CA GLY A 708 -8.82 19.59 -6.90
C GLY A 708 -9.43 18.18 -6.94
N VAL A 709 -8.68 17.16 -6.52
CA VAL A 709 -9.18 15.77 -6.36
C VAL A 709 -9.49 15.49 -4.89
N PRO A 710 -10.36 14.51 -4.55
CA PRO A 710 -10.73 14.22 -3.16
C PRO A 710 -9.54 14.09 -2.21
N ASN A 711 -9.51 14.94 -1.18
CA ASN A 711 -8.50 14.95 -0.14
C ASN A 711 -8.75 13.78 0.81
N GLU A 712 -8.14 12.66 0.47
CA GLU A 712 -8.28 11.42 1.23
C GLU A 712 -7.72 11.55 2.65
N PRO A 713 -8.46 11.09 3.67
CA PRO A 713 -7.97 11.14 5.04
C PRO A 713 -6.66 10.35 5.20
N THR A 714 -5.77 10.84 6.07
CA THR A 714 -4.55 10.14 6.45
C THR A 714 -4.88 8.78 7.08
N ASP A 715 -3.91 7.86 7.14
CA ASP A 715 -4.16 6.53 7.71
C ASP A 715 -4.59 6.61 9.19
N LEU A 716 -4.02 7.55 9.94
CA LEU A 716 -4.39 7.87 11.32
C LEU A 716 -5.80 8.48 11.42
N GLN A 717 -6.21 9.32 10.46
CA GLN A 717 -7.58 9.83 10.40
C GLN A 717 -8.58 8.72 10.08
N LYS A 718 -8.21 7.75 9.22
CA LYS A 718 -9.05 6.57 8.95
C LYS A 718 -9.23 5.69 10.19
N LYS A 719 -8.14 5.43 10.94
CA LYS A 719 -8.18 4.77 12.26
C LYS A 719 -9.17 5.44 13.21
N ALA A 720 -9.11 6.77 13.32
CA ALA A 720 -10.03 7.55 14.13
C ALA A 720 -11.48 7.48 13.60
N GLY A 721 -11.67 7.46 12.28
CA GLY A 721 -12.97 7.34 11.62
C GLY A 721 -13.74 6.07 12.01
N TYR A 722 -13.07 4.91 12.05
CA TYR A 722 -13.70 3.66 12.53
C TYR A 722 -14.09 3.73 14.01
N THR A 723 -13.22 4.30 14.84
CA THR A 723 -13.52 4.49 16.27
C THR A 723 -14.74 5.40 16.46
N TYR A 724 -14.81 6.47 15.68
CA TYR A 724 -15.94 7.39 15.65
C TYR A 724 -17.24 6.71 15.19
N SER A 725 -17.20 5.96 14.08
CA SER A 725 -18.32 5.16 13.55
C SER A 725 -18.93 4.26 14.62
N TRP A 726 -18.09 3.42 15.25
CA TRP A 726 -18.56 2.50 16.28
C TRP A 726 -19.14 3.21 17.52
N ASN A 727 -18.53 4.31 17.95
CA ASN A 727 -19.02 5.07 19.10
C ASN A 727 -20.35 5.78 18.81
N ALA A 728 -20.56 6.27 17.59
CA ALA A 728 -21.82 6.86 17.16
C ALA A 728 -22.96 5.81 17.21
N ILE A 729 -22.70 4.59 16.75
CA ILE A 729 -23.66 3.48 16.82
C ILE A 729 -23.97 3.07 18.27
N LYS A 730 -22.96 2.94 19.12
CA LYS A 730 -23.18 2.71 20.56
C LYS A 730 -23.92 3.86 21.26
N GLY A 731 -23.93 5.06 20.67
CA GLY A 731 -24.62 6.24 21.19
C GLY A 731 -26.16 6.20 21.12
N HIS A 732 -26.76 5.11 20.63
CA HIS A 732 -28.21 4.93 20.55
C HIS A 732 -28.66 3.55 21.10
N PRO A 733 -28.40 3.25 22.39
CA PRO A 733 -28.70 1.96 22.99
C PRO A 733 -30.20 1.67 22.93
N GLY A 734 -30.57 0.40 22.74
CA GLY A 734 -31.97 -0.03 22.63
C GLY A 734 -32.65 0.36 21.31
N VAL A 735 -31.93 0.97 20.36
CA VAL A 735 -32.43 1.30 19.02
C VAL A 735 -31.44 0.89 17.94
N ALA A 736 -30.17 1.30 18.05
CA ALA A 736 -29.11 0.80 17.19
C ALA A 736 -28.63 -0.56 17.70
N LEU A 737 -28.80 -1.61 16.89
CA LEU A 737 -28.48 -2.99 17.30
C LEU A 737 -27.04 -3.40 16.95
N GLY A 738 -26.28 -2.49 16.36
CA GLY A 738 -24.86 -2.66 16.02
C GLY A 738 -24.57 -2.27 14.57
N ALA A 739 -23.42 -2.70 14.08
CA ALA A 739 -22.88 -2.29 12.78
C ALA A 739 -22.08 -3.39 12.09
N THR A 740 -22.12 -3.42 10.76
CA THR A 740 -21.04 -4.00 9.94
C THR A 740 -20.20 -2.88 9.35
N GLU A 741 -18.97 -2.74 9.84
CA GLU A 741 -18.03 -1.72 9.36
C GLU A 741 -17.41 -2.16 8.03
N PHE A 742 -17.09 -1.20 7.18
CA PHE A 742 -16.59 -1.38 5.83
C PHE A 742 -15.09 -1.08 5.82
N HIS A 743 -14.17 -1.99 5.50
CA HIS A 743 -14.37 -3.30 4.87
C HIS A 743 -13.26 -4.30 5.23
N TYR A 744 -13.59 -5.58 5.41
CA TYR A 744 -12.61 -6.66 5.44
C TYR A 744 -12.44 -7.18 4.02
N GLY A 745 -11.57 -6.54 3.25
CA GLY A 745 -11.38 -6.81 1.81
C GLY A 745 -9.97 -7.31 1.47
N LEU A 746 -9.75 -7.66 0.21
CA LEU A 746 -8.43 -8.06 -0.30
C LEU A 746 -7.94 -7.16 -1.43
N GLU A 747 -8.83 -6.31 -1.95
CA GLU A 747 -8.55 -5.36 -3.02
C GLU A 747 -7.37 -4.48 -2.61
N ASN A 748 -6.40 -4.38 -3.51
CA ASN A 748 -5.27 -3.47 -3.41
C ASN A 748 -5.34 -2.44 -4.54
N ASP A 749 -6.47 -1.76 -4.59
CA ASP A 749 -6.79 -0.72 -5.56
C ASP A 749 -7.07 0.60 -4.81
N PHE A 750 -7.44 1.67 -5.54
CA PHE A 750 -7.81 2.94 -4.93
C PHE A 750 -8.88 2.79 -3.84
N GLY A 751 -9.91 1.97 -4.07
CA GLY A 751 -10.98 1.75 -3.09
C GLY A 751 -10.49 0.98 -1.87
N GLY A 752 -9.69 -0.06 -2.09
CA GLY A 752 -9.11 -0.87 -1.02
C GLY A 752 -8.17 -0.08 -0.10
N VAL A 753 -7.33 0.80 -0.66
CA VAL A 753 -6.49 1.70 0.14
C VAL A 753 -7.29 2.81 0.82
N TRP A 754 -8.45 3.19 0.27
CA TRP A 754 -9.28 4.17 0.93
C TRP A 754 -10.01 3.56 2.14
N LEU A 755 -10.64 2.41 1.96
CA LEU A 755 -11.72 1.93 2.84
C LEU A 755 -11.49 0.55 3.46
N ASN A 756 -10.48 -0.22 3.04
CA ASN A 756 -10.30 -1.53 3.64
C ASN A 756 -9.50 -1.47 4.95
N THR A 757 -9.95 -2.27 5.92
CA THR A 757 -9.21 -2.64 7.14
C THR A 757 -8.12 -3.67 6.87
N THR A 758 -8.26 -4.41 5.77
CA THR A 758 -7.27 -5.33 5.20
C THR A 758 -7.11 -5.03 3.70
N THR A 759 -5.91 -4.78 3.20
CA THR A 759 -5.69 -4.53 1.75
C THR A 759 -4.57 -5.43 1.26
N GLY A 760 -4.74 -6.09 0.11
CA GLY A 760 -3.77 -7.09 -0.39
C GLY A 760 -3.51 -8.27 0.56
N GLY A 761 -4.30 -8.42 1.64
CA GLY A 761 -4.05 -9.37 2.73
C GLY A 761 -3.28 -8.83 3.94
N TRP A 762 -2.88 -7.55 3.92
CA TRP A 762 -2.20 -6.87 5.04
C TRP A 762 -3.18 -6.12 5.93
N ARG A 763 -3.05 -6.23 7.24
CA ARG A 763 -3.88 -5.53 8.21
C ARG A 763 -3.45 -4.07 8.35
N ARG A 764 -4.44 -3.18 8.47
CA ARG A 764 -4.23 -1.72 8.56
C ARG A 764 -4.67 -1.17 9.90
N LEU A 765 -4.43 0.12 10.14
CA LEU A 765 -4.80 0.77 11.39
C LEU A 765 -6.31 0.72 11.67
N GLY A 766 -7.16 0.62 10.64
CA GLY A 766 -8.60 0.35 10.80
C GLY A 766 -8.91 -1.01 11.43
N TYR A 767 -8.15 -2.06 11.09
CA TYR A 767 -8.28 -3.38 11.75
C TYR A 767 -7.97 -3.25 13.24
N GLN A 768 -6.88 -2.56 13.59
CA GLN A 768 -6.51 -2.32 14.98
C GLN A 768 -7.64 -1.62 15.74
N ALA A 769 -8.14 -0.50 15.20
CA ALA A 769 -9.17 0.32 15.85
C ALA A 769 -10.42 -0.51 16.16
N LEU A 770 -10.87 -1.33 15.22
CA LEU A 770 -12.07 -2.14 15.39
C LEU A 770 -11.85 -3.33 16.31
N ARG A 771 -10.68 -3.97 16.29
CA ARG A 771 -10.34 -5.01 17.28
C ARG A 771 -10.41 -4.45 18.69
N GLU A 772 -9.77 -3.31 18.93
CA GLU A 772 -9.81 -2.62 20.22
C GLU A 772 -11.25 -2.29 20.62
N ALA A 773 -12.03 -1.77 19.68
CA ALA A 773 -13.43 -1.41 19.87
C ALA A 773 -14.34 -2.61 20.21
N TYR A 774 -14.07 -3.79 19.64
CA TYR A 774 -14.91 -4.98 19.78
C TYR A 774 -14.49 -5.88 20.95
N THR A 775 -13.19 -5.98 21.22
CA THR A 775 -12.63 -6.87 22.25
C THR A 775 -12.24 -6.14 23.54
N GLY A 776 -12.02 -4.82 23.47
CA GLY A 776 -11.40 -4.05 24.54
C GLY A 776 -9.90 -4.31 24.71
N GLN A 777 -9.27 -5.02 23.76
CA GLN A 777 -7.86 -5.40 23.80
C GLN A 777 -7.11 -4.82 22.59
N PRO A 778 -5.90 -4.27 22.77
CA PRO A 778 -5.05 -3.86 21.66
C PRO A 778 -4.67 -5.06 20.79
N VAL A 779 -4.28 -4.78 19.55
CA VAL A 779 -3.55 -5.76 18.74
C VAL A 779 -2.20 -6.05 19.40
N PRO A 780 -1.72 -7.31 19.41
CA PRO A 780 -0.39 -7.63 19.93
C PRO A 780 0.75 -6.95 19.17
N ASN A 781 0.52 -6.70 17.87
CA ASN A 781 1.44 -6.02 16.97
C ASN A 781 0.63 -5.15 16.02
N SER A 782 0.98 -3.86 15.95
CA SER A 782 0.22 -2.80 15.32
C SER A 782 0.87 -2.39 14.01
N PRO A 783 0.08 -2.02 12.98
CA PRO A 783 0.64 -1.45 11.77
C PRO A 783 1.53 -0.23 12.03
N PRO A 784 2.58 -0.01 11.21
CA PRO A 784 3.36 1.22 11.25
C PRO A 784 2.51 2.47 11.09
N GLU A 785 2.82 3.50 11.86
CA GLU A 785 2.12 4.78 11.81
C GLU A 785 2.94 5.80 11.01
N ILE A 786 2.38 6.28 9.89
CA ILE A 786 2.96 7.37 9.11
C ILE A 786 2.39 8.69 9.64
N THR A 787 3.23 9.49 10.31
CA THR A 787 2.82 10.74 10.98
C THR A 787 2.98 11.96 10.08
N ALA A 788 3.82 11.87 9.06
CA ALA A 788 4.02 12.92 8.07
C ALA A 788 4.36 12.35 6.69
N MET A 789 3.85 12.99 5.64
CA MET A 789 4.22 12.72 4.24
C MET A 789 4.26 14.03 3.45
N THR A 790 5.34 14.21 2.67
CA THR A 790 5.55 15.35 1.78
C THR A 790 5.91 14.87 0.36
N VAL A 791 5.55 15.69 -0.62
CA VAL A 791 5.88 15.49 -2.04
C VAL A 791 6.53 16.79 -2.51
N GLY A 792 7.74 16.70 -3.10
CA GLY A 792 8.58 17.86 -3.39
C GLY A 792 7.92 18.90 -4.30
N SER A 793 7.20 18.44 -5.33
CA SER A 793 6.32 19.29 -6.16
C SER A 793 4.97 18.59 -6.31
N GLN A 794 3.89 19.23 -5.85
CA GLN A 794 2.54 18.67 -5.96
C GLN A 794 1.77 19.20 -7.17
N THR A 795 2.09 20.38 -7.67
CA THR A 795 1.27 21.05 -8.70
C THR A 795 1.89 21.04 -10.09
N ALA A 796 3.19 20.72 -10.19
CA ALA A 796 3.91 20.67 -11.45
C ALA A 796 5.09 19.68 -11.36
N VAL A 797 4.83 18.43 -11.70
CA VAL A 797 5.86 17.40 -11.88
C VAL A 797 6.00 17.14 -13.38
N PRO A 798 7.18 17.37 -14.00
CA PRO A 798 7.39 17.04 -15.41
C PRO A 798 7.13 15.56 -15.70
N ALA A 799 6.38 15.28 -16.77
CA ALA A 799 6.21 13.93 -17.30
C ALA A 799 7.57 13.26 -17.55
N GLY A 800 7.72 12.00 -17.13
CA GLY A 800 8.98 11.24 -17.22
C GLY A 800 10.10 11.72 -16.29
N GLY A 801 9.94 12.88 -15.63
CA GLY A 801 10.87 13.45 -14.66
C GLY A 801 10.85 12.72 -13.32
N THR A 802 11.59 13.25 -12.34
CA THR A 802 11.62 12.71 -10.97
C THR A 802 11.13 13.73 -9.96
N PHE A 803 10.56 13.24 -8.86
CA PHE A 803 10.16 14.05 -7.72
C PHE A 803 10.42 13.31 -6.42
N THR A 804 10.60 14.06 -5.32
CA THR A 804 10.88 13.49 -4.01
C THR A 804 9.60 13.19 -3.25
N VAL A 805 9.58 12.06 -2.56
CA VAL A 805 8.56 11.70 -1.57
C VAL A 805 9.26 11.41 -0.25
N ASN A 806 8.84 12.08 0.82
CA ASN A 806 9.40 11.84 2.16
C ASN A 806 8.29 11.51 3.16
N VAL A 807 8.52 10.49 3.98
CA VAL A 807 7.63 10.09 5.07
C VAL A 807 8.37 10.01 6.40
N THR A 808 7.63 10.25 7.49
CA THR A 808 8.04 9.87 8.85
C THR A 808 7.14 8.74 9.29
N ALA A 809 7.70 7.54 9.44
CA ALA A 809 6.99 6.36 9.89
C ALA A 809 7.64 5.79 11.15
N THR A 810 6.81 5.32 12.08
CA THR A 810 7.24 4.64 13.30
C THR A 810 6.47 3.36 13.48
N ASP A 811 7.15 2.31 13.89
CA ASP A 811 6.52 1.04 14.25
C ASP A 811 6.36 0.98 15.78
N PRO A 812 5.15 0.76 16.33
CA PRO A 812 4.94 0.75 17.77
C PRO A 812 5.68 -0.36 18.52
N GLN A 813 6.08 -1.43 17.84
CA GLN A 813 6.89 -2.53 18.39
C GLN A 813 8.36 -2.42 18.00
N ASN A 814 8.74 -1.36 17.29
CA ASN A 814 10.07 -1.13 16.75
C ASN A 814 10.53 -2.27 15.81
N ASP A 815 9.58 -2.87 15.08
CA ASP A 815 9.86 -3.81 14.00
C ASP A 815 10.55 -3.11 12.81
N LEU A 816 11.14 -3.91 11.91
CA LEU A 816 11.78 -3.39 10.71
C LEU A 816 10.72 -2.85 9.74
N ILE A 817 10.75 -1.54 9.48
CA ILE A 817 9.93 -0.94 8.43
C ILE A 817 10.60 -1.09 7.07
N ARG A 818 9.91 -1.72 6.12
CA ARG A 818 10.27 -1.73 4.68
C ARG A 818 9.20 -1.02 3.87
N TYR A 819 9.59 -0.39 2.76
CA TYR A 819 8.70 0.51 2.04
C TYR A 819 8.39 0.07 0.61
N ASN A 820 7.22 0.45 0.11
CA ASN A 820 6.89 0.43 -1.30
C ASN A 820 6.18 1.71 -1.74
N ILE A 821 6.29 2.04 -3.02
CA ILE A 821 5.60 3.18 -3.62
C ILE A 821 4.60 2.65 -4.66
N MET A 822 3.39 3.21 -4.65
CA MET A 822 2.37 2.94 -5.65
C MET A 822 1.81 4.26 -6.21
N THR A 823 1.26 4.26 -7.41
CA THR A 823 0.57 5.41 -8.02
C THR A 823 -0.80 5.03 -8.58
N SER A 824 -1.69 6.02 -8.71
CA SER A 824 -3.02 5.85 -9.29
C SER A 824 -3.37 6.95 -10.28
N ASP A 825 -3.92 6.55 -11.43
CA ASP A 825 -4.44 7.39 -12.50
C ASP A 825 -5.97 7.56 -12.47
N LYS A 826 -6.65 7.19 -11.36
CA LYS A 826 -8.11 7.25 -11.24
C LYS A 826 -8.70 8.59 -11.67
N HIS A 827 -8.05 9.70 -11.32
CA HIS A 827 -8.55 11.05 -11.62
C HIS A 827 -8.23 11.53 -13.05
N ILE A 828 -7.63 10.67 -13.87
CA ILE A 828 -7.37 10.90 -15.29
C ILE A 828 -8.36 10.11 -16.14
N ASN A 829 -8.54 8.83 -15.85
CA ASN A 829 -9.29 7.90 -16.72
C ASN A 829 -10.28 6.98 -15.98
N GLY A 830 -10.46 7.16 -14.67
CA GLY A 830 -11.35 6.33 -13.85
C GLY A 830 -10.78 4.97 -13.45
N ASN A 831 -9.55 4.63 -13.85
CA ASN A 831 -8.91 3.37 -13.47
C ASN A 831 -8.66 3.31 -11.96
N LYS A 832 -9.20 2.28 -11.30
CA LYS A 832 -9.04 2.10 -9.85
C LYS A 832 -7.74 1.39 -9.48
N GLY A 833 -7.12 0.67 -10.41
CA GLY A 833 -5.90 -0.10 -10.14
C GLY A 833 -4.73 0.78 -9.71
N LEU A 834 -3.88 0.23 -8.85
CA LEU A 834 -2.61 0.85 -8.48
C LEU A 834 -1.47 0.32 -9.35
N ARG A 835 -0.51 1.19 -9.66
CA ARG A 835 0.67 0.86 -10.46
C ARG A 835 1.93 1.05 -9.63
N GLN A 836 2.97 0.28 -9.92
CA GLN A 836 4.25 0.45 -9.23
C GLN A 836 5.17 1.36 -10.08
N PRO A 837 5.49 2.59 -9.65
CA PRO A 837 6.43 3.43 -10.38
C PRO A 837 7.87 2.91 -10.24
N ALA A 838 8.77 3.37 -11.10
CA ALA A 838 10.20 3.27 -10.82
C ALA A 838 10.55 4.25 -9.69
N PHE A 839 11.29 3.79 -8.68
CA PHE A 839 11.76 4.64 -7.58
C PHE A 839 13.08 4.13 -7.02
N THR A 840 13.79 5.03 -6.33
CA THR A 840 14.98 4.71 -5.54
C THR A 840 14.77 5.22 -4.13
N GLN A 841 15.02 4.38 -3.13
CA GLN A 841 15.05 4.80 -1.73
C GLN A 841 16.40 5.49 -1.45
N THR A 842 16.39 6.80 -1.22
CA THR A 842 17.59 7.62 -1.00
C THR A 842 17.94 7.77 0.48
N GLY A 843 17.04 7.36 1.37
CA GLY A 843 17.21 7.41 2.82
C GLY A 843 16.05 6.70 3.53
N ASN A 844 16.07 6.63 4.86
CA ASN A 844 14.95 6.08 5.60
C ASN A 844 13.70 6.94 5.38
N GLY A 845 12.65 6.36 4.77
CA GLY A 845 11.43 7.07 4.41
C GLY A 845 11.61 8.16 3.34
N GLN A 846 12.71 8.15 2.57
CA GLN A 846 12.97 9.14 1.52
C GLN A 846 13.13 8.47 0.15
N PHE A 847 12.41 8.97 -0.85
CA PHE A 847 12.34 8.35 -2.16
C PHE A 847 12.48 9.39 -3.29
N SER A 848 13.24 9.02 -4.33
CA SER A 848 13.15 9.64 -5.65
C SER A 848 12.25 8.79 -6.52
N VAL A 849 11.14 9.34 -6.99
CA VAL A 849 10.11 8.63 -7.75
C VAL A 849 10.05 9.17 -9.17
N ARG A 850 10.03 8.28 -10.18
CA ARG A 850 9.81 8.68 -11.57
C ARG A 850 8.33 8.94 -11.82
N ALA A 851 8.03 10.13 -12.33
CA ALA A 851 6.68 10.51 -12.72
C ALA A 851 6.23 9.73 -13.96
N PRO A 852 4.95 9.33 -14.05
CA PRO A 852 4.38 8.79 -15.28
C PRO A 852 4.46 9.78 -16.45
N GLU A 853 4.36 9.27 -17.68
CA GLU A 853 4.30 10.10 -18.89
C GLU A 853 2.92 10.72 -19.12
N THR A 854 1.85 10.10 -18.59
CA THR A 854 0.48 10.60 -18.80
C THR A 854 0.22 11.83 -17.95
N LEU A 855 -0.17 12.92 -18.61
CA LEU A 855 -0.53 14.19 -17.99
C LEU A 855 -1.80 14.06 -17.13
N GLY A 856 -1.88 14.87 -16.07
CA GLY A 856 -3.06 14.96 -15.22
C GLY A 856 -2.75 14.82 -13.74
N VAL A 857 -3.79 14.68 -12.92
CA VAL A 857 -3.64 14.54 -11.47
C VAL A 857 -3.57 13.07 -11.10
N TRP A 858 -2.44 12.70 -10.49
CA TRP A 858 -2.15 11.38 -9.97
C TRP A 858 -2.19 11.40 -8.44
N LYS A 859 -2.31 10.21 -7.84
CA LYS A 859 -1.96 10.00 -6.43
C LYS A 859 -0.72 9.12 -6.32
N VAL A 860 0.14 9.43 -5.36
CA VAL A 860 1.24 8.58 -4.90
C VAL A 860 0.93 8.07 -3.50
N TYR A 861 1.21 6.80 -3.26
CA TYR A 861 0.99 6.10 -2.00
C TYR A 861 2.31 5.53 -1.50
N VAL A 862 2.59 5.67 -0.21
CA VAL A 862 3.73 5.05 0.47
C VAL A 862 3.19 3.98 1.41
N TYR A 863 3.66 2.76 1.20
CA TYR A 863 3.36 1.59 2.03
C TYR A 863 4.53 1.39 2.98
N ALA A 864 4.25 1.22 4.27
CA ALA A 864 5.22 0.91 5.31
C ALA A 864 4.83 -0.42 5.96
N TYR A 865 5.60 -1.48 5.70
CA TYR A 865 5.38 -2.84 6.20
C TYR A 865 6.25 -3.12 7.41
N ASP A 866 5.73 -3.84 8.40
CA ASP A 866 6.43 -4.23 9.64
C ASP A 866 7.00 -5.66 9.62
N GLY A 867 6.64 -6.46 8.62
CA GLY A 867 7.00 -7.88 8.54
C GLY A 867 6.20 -8.82 9.44
N GLN A 868 5.13 -8.33 10.09
CA GLN A 868 4.20 -9.09 10.94
C GLN A 868 2.82 -9.28 10.31
N GLY A 869 2.64 -8.87 9.05
CA GLY A 869 1.36 -8.92 8.38
C GLY A 869 0.61 -7.58 8.37
N ASN A 870 1.24 -6.49 8.83
CA ASN A 870 0.59 -5.19 8.86
C ASN A 870 1.23 -4.18 7.91
N VAL A 871 0.45 -3.16 7.56
CA VAL A 871 0.90 -2.06 6.69
C VAL A 871 0.26 -0.74 7.10
N GLY A 872 1.08 0.30 7.19
CA GLY A 872 0.66 1.70 7.21
C GLY A 872 0.70 2.27 5.79
N ILE A 873 -0.33 3.00 5.36
CA ILE A 873 -0.40 3.57 4.00
C ILE A 873 -0.82 5.03 4.04
N GLU A 874 0.04 5.91 3.53
CA GLU A 874 -0.23 7.35 3.39
C GLU A 874 -0.15 7.78 1.93
N GLN A 875 -0.88 8.84 1.57
CA GLN A 875 -1.01 9.27 0.18
C GLN A 875 -0.94 10.78 -0.01
N ARG A 876 -0.54 11.23 -1.19
CA ARG A 876 -0.67 12.64 -1.63
C ARG A 876 -0.96 12.69 -3.13
N SER A 877 -1.69 13.70 -3.58
CA SER A 877 -1.79 13.97 -5.02
C SER A 877 -0.56 14.70 -5.55
N PHE A 878 -0.29 14.50 -6.83
CA PHE A 878 0.66 15.29 -7.60
C PHE A 878 0.14 15.45 -9.03
N LYS A 879 0.42 16.60 -9.66
CA LYS A 879 0.01 16.87 -11.04
C LYS A 879 1.19 16.71 -11.98
N VAL A 880 1.05 15.76 -12.91
CA VAL A 880 1.97 15.58 -14.02
C VAL A 880 1.65 16.62 -15.10
N VAL A 881 2.66 17.37 -15.50
CA VAL A 881 2.60 18.46 -16.49
C VAL A 881 3.60 18.19 -17.63
N PRO A 882 3.40 18.81 -18.81
CA PRO A 882 4.38 18.70 -19.89
C PRO A 882 5.79 19.08 -19.41
N PRO A 883 6.83 18.37 -19.87
CA PRO A 883 8.21 18.71 -19.53
C PRO A 883 8.54 20.10 -20.08
N THR A 884 9.31 20.86 -19.29
CA THR A 884 9.78 22.17 -19.74
C THR A 884 10.96 21.98 -20.68
N VAL A 885 10.79 22.37 -21.94
CA VAL A 885 11.87 22.40 -22.92
C VAL A 885 12.47 23.81 -22.94
N PRO A 886 13.78 23.97 -22.67
CA PRO A 886 14.44 25.28 -22.77
C PRO A 886 14.33 25.86 -24.19
N GLY A 887 14.23 27.18 -24.29
CA GLY A 887 14.23 27.90 -25.58
C GLY A 887 12.85 28.27 -26.11
N THR A 888 12.82 28.75 -27.35
CA THR A 888 11.60 29.19 -28.03
C THR A 888 11.05 28.08 -28.92
N ASN A 889 9.80 27.65 -28.70
CA ASN A 889 9.10 26.74 -29.63
C ASN A 889 8.77 27.49 -30.93
N LEU A 890 9.56 27.22 -31.97
CA LEU A 890 9.43 27.79 -33.31
C LEU A 890 8.22 27.25 -34.07
N ALA A 891 7.72 26.07 -33.71
CA ALA A 891 6.57 25.43 -34.34
C ALA A 891 5.23 25.98 -33.84
N ARG A 892 5.21 26.59 -32.65
CA ARG A 892 3.96 27.02 -32.00
C ARG A 892 3.16 28.02 -32.86
N GLY A 893 1.91 27.68 -33.14
CA GLY A 893 0.97 28.46 -33.94
C GLY A 893 1.30 28.52 -35.43
N LYS A 894 2.26 27.73 -35.92
CA LYS A 894 2.65 27.69 -37.33
C LYS A 894 1.71 26.82 -38.17
N THR A 895 1.81 26.96 -39.49
CA THR A 895 1.04 26.13 -40.41
C THR A 895 1.58 24.70 -40.41
N ALA A 896 0.73 23.73 -40.07
CA ALA A 896 1.03 22.32 -40.13
C ALA A 896 0.20 21.60 -41.21
N THR A 897 0.82 20.63 -41.88
CA THR A 897 0.16 19.72 -42.83
C THR A 897 0.57 18.28 -42.52
N ALA A 898 -0.23 17.31 -42.95
CA ALA A 898 0.06 15.89 -42.76
C ALA A 898 -0.32 15.09 -44.01
N SER A 899 0.22 13.88 -44.15
CA SER A 899 -0.20 12.96 -45.22
C SER A 899 -1.66 12.55 -45.09
N THR A 900 -2.14 12.38 -43.86
CA THR A 900 -3.50 11.96 -43.53
C THR A 900 -3.91 12.54 -42.18
N TYR A 901 -5.21 12.65 -41.94
CA TYR A 901 -5.75 12.89 -40.61
C TYR A 901 -7.14 12.25 -40.47
N GLN A 902 -7.54 11.92 -39.25
CA GLN A 902 -8.87 11.38 -38.99
C GLN A 902 -9.93 12.49 -39.12
N PRO A 903 -10.93 12.36 -40.02
CA PRO A 903 -11.95 13.40 -40.23
C PRO A 903 -12.99 13.46 -39.10
N THR A 904 -13.01 12.47 -38.20
CA THR A 904 -13.89 12.40 -37.04
C THR A 904 -13.10 11.96 -35.80
N GLY A 905 -13.57 12.33 -34.61
CA GLY A 905 -12.91 12.04 -33.33
C GLY A 905 -13.66 12.66 -32.16
N THR A 906 -13.16 12.43 -30.93
CA THR A 906 -13.84 12.81 -29.67
C THR A 906 -14.25 14.28 -29.61
N ASN A 907 -13.51 15.17 -30.31
CA ASN A 907 -13.78 16.60 -30.41
C ASN A 907 -13.86 17.13 -31.86
N GLY A 908 -14.19 16.28 -32.84
CA GLY A 908 -14.22 16.63 -34.27
C GLY A 908 -13.00 16.11 -35.04
N PRO A 909 -12.67 16.68 -36.22
CA PRO A 909 -11.52 16.24 -37.01
C PRO A 909 -10.19 16.43 -36.25
N GLN A 910 -9.27 15.47 -36.33
CA GLN A 910 -7.99 15.51 -35.59
C GLN A 910 -6.89 16.18 -36.43
N LEU A 911 -7.01 17.49 -36.59
CA LEU A 911 -6.26 18.28 -37.59
C LEU A 911 -4.75 18.38 -37.30
N PRO A 912 -3.90 18.50 -38.34
CA PRO A 912 -2.46 18.71 -38.18
C PRO A 912 -2.08 19.92 -37.30
N GLY A 913 -2.88 21.00 -37.39
CA GLY A 913 -2.65 22.22 -36.60
C GLY A 913 -2.77 22.05 -35.10
N TYR A 914 -3.46 21.00 -34.63
CA TYR A 914 -3.58 20.71 -33.20
C TYR A 914 -2.30 20.22 -32.57
N ALA A 915 -1.39 19.63 -33.34
CA ALA A 915 -0.08 19.23 -32.81
C ALA A 915 0.89 20.42 -32.67
N VAL A 916 0.49 21.66 -32.96
CA VAL A 916 1.39 22.83 -32.85
C VAL A 916 0.72 24.03 -32.20
N ASP A 917 -0.44 23.86 -31.56
CA ASP A 917 -1.18 24.96 -30.92
C ASP A 917 -0.75 25.21 -29.46
N GLY A 918 -0.01 24.27 -28.86
CA GLY A 918 0.40 24.30 -27.46
C GLY A 918 -0.72 23.95 -26.47
N ASP A 919 -1.83 23.37 -26.94
CA ASP A 919 -2.93 22.85 -26.13
C ASP A 919 -2.89 21.31 -26.09
N TYR A 920 -2.42 20.75 -24.97
CA TYR A 920 -2.36 19.30 -24.77
C TYR A 920 -3.74 18.62 -24.62
N GLY A 921 -4.84 19.38 -24.75
CA GLY A 921 -6.21 18.87 -24.88
C GLY A 921 -6.65 18.60 -26.33
N THR A 922 -5.91 19.09 -27.33
CA THR A 922 -6.13 18.83 -28.76
C THR A 922 -5.00 17.95 -29.31
N ARG A 923 -5.23 17.27 -30.44
CA ARG A 923 -4.21 16.40 -31.04
C ARG A 923 -4.38 16.25 -32.55
N TRP A 924 -3.26 16.07 -33.26
CA TRP A 924 -3.30 15.46 -34.58
C TRP A 924 -3.45 13.95 -34.44
N ALA A 925 -4.22 13.32 -35.33
CA ALA A 925 -4.28 11.87 -35.45
C ALA A 925 -4.31 11.45 -36.92
N SER A 926 -3.43 10.54 -37.31
CA SER A 926 -3.38 9.99 -38.67
C SER A 926 -4.49 8.96 -38.91
N GLU A 927 -4.74 8.67 -40.19
CA GLU A 927 -5.43 7.43 -40.57
C GLU A 927 -4.63 6.20 -40.12
N TRP A 928 -5.27 5.03 -40.11
CA TRP A 928 -4.72 3.79 -39.54
C TRP A 928 -3.75 3.09 -40.50
N VAL A 929 -2.67 3.79 -40.84
CA VAL A 929 -1.64 3.36 -41.81
C VAL A 929 -0.25 3.42 -41.20
N ASP A 930 0.61 2.46 -41.55
CA ASP A 930 1.95 2.33 -40.95
C ASP A 930 2.90 3.45 -41.37
N THR A 931 2.67 4.08 -42.52
CA THR A 931 3.48 5.21 -42.98
C THR A 931 2.64 6.49 -43.01
N SER A 932 2.97 7.45 -42.16
CA SER A 932 2.30 8.74 -42.11
C SER A 932 3.24 9.82 -41.60
N TRP A 933 3.13 11.05 -42.10
CA TRP A 933 3.95 12.17 -41.69
C TRP A 933 3.10 13.37 -41.26
N LEU A 934 3.65 14.13 -40.32
CA LEU A 934 3.18 15.46 -39.89
C LEU A 934 4.34 16.43 -40.06
N GLN A 935 4.12 17.55 -40.75
CA GLN A 935 5.13 18.59 -40.96
C GLN A 935 4.63 19.97 -40.51
N VAL A 936 5.57 20.83 -40.15
CA VAL A 936 5.35 22.23 -39.81
C VAL A 936 6.20 23.15 -40.71
N ASP A 937 5.61 24.22 -41.22
CA ASP A 937 6.31 25.33 -41.91
C ASP A 937 6.67 26.41 -40.89
N LEU A 938 7.96 26.54 -40.56
CA LEU A 938 8.46 27.54 -39.60
C LEU A 938 8.34 28.98 -40.15
N GLY A 939 8.07 29.14 -41.45
CA GLY A 939 7.89 30.40 -42.17
C GLY A 939 9.16 30.93 -42.83
N SER A 940 10.33 30.48 -42.38
CA SER A 940 11.65 30.76 -42.98
C SER A 940 12.63 29.67 -42.54
N VAL A 941 13.81 29.60 -43.17
CA VAL A 941 14.87 28.69 -42.70
C VAL A 941 15.30 29.10 -41.29
N GLN A 942 15.13 28.20 -40.33
CA GLN A 942 15.52 28.39 -38.94
C GLN A 942 16.45 27.26 -38.50
N SER A 943 17.43 27.59 -37.66
CA SER A 943 18.17 26.59 -36.90
C SER A 943 17.42 26.23 -35.62
N PHE A 944 17.50 24.97 -35.22
CA PHE A 944 16.96 24.44 -33.98
C PHE A 944 17.95 23.42 -33.40
N ASP A 945 17.91 23.24 -32.10
CA ASP A 945 18.78 22.33 -31.33
C ASP A 945 17.98 21.29 -30.52
N HIS A 946 16.65 21.35 -30.60
CA HIS A 946 15.79 20.46 -29.85
C HIS A 946 14.45 20.22 -30.53
N VAL A 947 13.93 18.99 -30.41
CA VAL A 947 12.56 18.62 -30.80
C VAL A 947 11.91 17.88 -29.65
N ASN A 948 10.66 18.23 -29.35
CA ASN A 948 9.85 17.52 -28.36
C ASN A 948 8.56 17.01 -29.00
N LEU A 949 8.35 15.70 -28.95
CA LEU A 949 7.09 15.07 -29.38
C LEU A 949 6.31 14.65 -28.13
N ALA A 950 5.02 14.97 -28.10
CA ALA A 950 4.11 14.50 -27.07
C ALA A 950 3.06 13.58 -27.70
N TRP A 951 3.21 12.28 -27.51
CA TRP A 951 2.34 11.26 -28.07
C TRP A 951 1.09 11.02 -27.22
N GLU A 952 -0.01 10.64 -27.88
CA GLU A 952 -1.08 9.90 -27.22
C GLU A 952 -0.65 8.42 -27.01
N ALA A 953 -1.50 7.61 -26.39
CA ALA A 953 -1.35 6.15 -26.33
C ALA A 953 -1.13 5.48 -27.70
N ALA A 954 -1.56 6.11 -28.80
CA ALA A 954 -1.29 5.65 -30.15
C ALA A 954 -0.05 6.36 -30.73
N TYR A 955 1.13 5.77 -30.53
CA TYR A 955 2.42 6.37 -30.88
C TYR A 955 3.19 5.58 -31.95
N ALA A 956 4.33 6.13 -32.38
CA ALA A 956 5.24 5.47 -33.30
C ALA A 956 6.36 4.72 -32.57
N THR A 957 6.51 3.42 -32.85
CA THR A 957 7.72 2.68 -32.46
C THR A 957 8.90 3.00 -33.37
N ALA A 958 8.65 3.37 -34.64
CA ALA A 958 9.71 3.81 -35.54
C ALA A 958 9.34 5.09 -36.29
N TYR A 959 10.19 6.11 -36.19
CA TYR A 959 10.01 7.40 -36.87
C TYR A 959 11.35 8.09 -37.16
N GLN A 960 11.29 9.09 -38.02
CA GLN A 960 12.40 9.96 -38.39
C GLN A 960 12.03 11.43 -38.18
N ILE A 961 12.96 12.24 -37.69
CA ILE A 961 12.85 13.70 -37.79
C ILE A 961 13.62 14.16 -39.01
N GLN A 962 12.98 14.95 -39.86
CA GLN A 962 13.56 15.41 -41.12
C GLN A 962 13.38 16.91 -41.29
N THR A 963 14.35 17.56 -41.94
CA THR A 963 14.31 18.98 -42.29
C THR A 963 14.33 19.18 -43.80
N SER A 964 13.79 20.31 -44.25
CA SER A 964 13.78 20.70 -45.65
C SER A 964 13.74 22.23 -45.80
N THR A 965 14.36 22.76 -46.85
CA THR A 965 14.28 24.19 -47.21
C THR A 965 13.13 24.48 -48.18
N ASP A 966 12.71 23.50 -48.97
CA ASP A 966 11.75 23.62 -50.07
C ASP A 966 10.42 22.85 -49.84
N GLY A 967 10.37 21.99 -48.81
CA GLY A 967 9.22 21.16 -48.48
C GLY A 967 9.12 19.87 -49.30
N THR A 968 10.07 19.60 -50.20
CA THR A 968 10.07 18.45 -51.11
C THR A 968 11.32 17.60 -50.98
N THR A 969 12.49 18.21 -50.76
CA THR A 969 13.77 17.53 -50.55
C THR A 969 14.05 17.45 -49.05
N TRP A 970 14.17 16.23 -48.50
CA TRP A 970 14.24 16.00 -47.06
C TRP A 970 15.58 15.41 -46.63
N THR A 971 16.14 15.95 -45.55
CA THR A 971 17.33 15.41 -44.87
C THR A 971 16.93 14.87 -43.50
N THR A 972 17.28 13.62 -43.21
CA THR A 972 17.02 13.02 -41.89
C THR A 972 18.05 13.50 -40.88
N VAL A 973 17.58 14.08 -39.78
CA VAL A 973 18.42 14.55 -38.67
C VAL A 973 18.33 13.64 -37.44
N TYR A 974 17.32 12.77 -37.37
CA TYR A 974 17.15 11.76 -36.33
C TYR A 974 16.33 10.57 -36.83
N SER A 975 16.59 9.38 -36.30
CA SER A 975 15.78 8.17 -36.53
C SER A 975 15.77 7.29 -35.30
N THR A 976 14.62 6.70 -34.98
CA THR A 976 14.50 5.62 -34.00
C THR A 976 13.63 4.49 -34.56
N ALA A 977 13.85 3.29 -34.05
CA ALA A 977 13.01 2.11 -34.25
C ALA A 977 12.53 1.50 -32.92
N ALA A 978 12.73 2.22 -31.81
CA ALA A 978 12.40 1.80 -30.45
C ALA A 978 11.69 2.92 -29.67
N GLY A 979 10.84 3.70 -30.32
CA GLY A 979 9.97 4.68 -29.64
C GLY A 979 9.03 3.97 -28.66
N ASP A 980 8.79 4.61 -27.52
CA ASP A 980 8.02 4.10 -26.38
C ASP A 980 6.77 4.94 -26.05
N GLY A 981 6.54 6.03 -26.80
CA GLY A 981 5.40 6.92 -26.66
C GLY A 981 5.66 8.01 -25.63
N GLY A 982 4.61 8.54 -24.99
CA GLY A 982 4.77 9.59 -23.99
C GLY A 982 5.46 10.84 -24.55
N PHE A 983 6.53 11.31 -23.88
CA PHE A 983 7.31 12.47 -24.30
C PHE A 983 8.68 12.07 -24.85
N ASP A 984 8.90 12.31 -26.14
CA ASP A 984 10.23 12.20 -26.75
C ASP A 984 10.93 13.56 -26.70
N ASN A 985 11.96 13.67 -25.86
CA ASN A 985 12.76 14.87 -25.68
C ASN A 985 14.12 14.72 -26.41
N LEU A 986 14.22 15.27 -27.62
CA LEU A 986 15.32 14.98 -28.55
C LEU A 986 16.27 16.19 -28.66
N ALA A 987 17.49 16.06 -28.13
CA ALA A 987 18.57 17.01 -28.35
C ALA A 987 19.21 16.79 -29.74
N ILE A 988 18.64 17.43 -30.76
CA ILE A 988 19.03 17.25 -32.16
C ILE A 988 19.22 18.59 -32.86
N ASN A 989 20.32 18.71 -33.60
CA ASN A 989 20.62 19.91 -34.37
C ASN A 989 20.02 19.79 -35.77
N GLY A 990 19.32 20.82 -36.22
CA GLY A 990 18.79 20.88 -37.57
C GLY A 990 18.66 22.32 -38.09
N SER A 991 18.60 22.44 -39.41
CA SER A 991 18.28 23.69 -40.09
C SER A 991 17.35 23.42 -41.25
N GLY A 992 16.29 24.21 -41.37
CA GLY A 992 15.28 24.06 -42.40
C GLY A 992 14.13 25.04 -42.23
N ARG A 993 13.34 25.23 -43.29
CA ARG A 993 12.05 25.93 -43.21
C ARG A 993 10.95 24.98 -42.77
N TYR A 994 11.00 23.74 -43.24
CA TYR A 994 10.06 22.69 -42.91
C TYR A 994 10.75 21.66 -42.01
N VAL A 995 10.04 21.24 -40.97
CA VAL A 995 10.44 20.12 -40.10
C VAL A 995 9.28 19.14 -40.07
N ARG A 996 9.57 17.84 -40.20
CA ARG A 996 8.53 16.80 -40.13
C ARG A 996 8.95 15.62 -39.27
N VAL A 997 7.96 15.03 -38.62
CA VAL A 997 8.02 13.67 -38.09
C VAL A 997 7.48 12.73 -39.17
N ASN A 998 8.33 11.83 -39.65
CA ASN A 998 8.00 10.82 -40.65
C ASN A 998 7.92 9.45 -39.96
N ASN A 999 6.70 8.97 -39.72
CA ASN A 999 6.45 7.74 -38.98
C ASN A 999 6.43 6.54 -39.92
N THR A 1000 6.99 5.42 -39.45
CA THR A 1000 7.26 4.22 -40.26
C THR A 1000 6.81 2.92 -39.62
N ALA A 1001 6.60 2.88 -38.30
CA ALA A 1001 5.98 1.74 -37.62
C ALA A 1001 5.13 2.22 -36.42
N ARG A 1002 3.90 1.68 -36.34
CA ARG A 1002 2.93 1.98 -35.28
C ARG A 1002 3.13 1.06 -34.09
N ALA A 1003 2.94 1.62 -32.89
CA ALA A 1003 2.93 0.83 -31.66
C ALA A 1003 1.62 0.06 -31.44
N THR A 1004 0.54 0.52 -32.07
CA THR A 1004 -0.82 0.00 -31.85
C THR A 1004 -1.53 -0.24 -33.18
N ALA A 1005 -2.71 -0.87 -33.13
CA ALA A 1005 -3.57 -1.03 -34.31
C ALA A 1005 -4.18 0.30 -34.81
N TYR A 1006 -4.17 1.35 -33.97
CA TYR A 1006 -4.67 2.69 -34.30
C TYR A 1006 -3.64 3.47 -35.11
N GLY A 1007 -4.03 4.59 -35.75
CA GLY A 1007 -3.10 5.52 -36.38
C GLY A 1007 -2.17 6.22 -35.37
N TYR A 1008 -1.24 7.05 -35.85
CA TYR A 1008 -0.39 7.87 -35.00
C TYR A 1008 -1.18 9.03 -34.40
N SER A 1009 -0.87 9.44 -33.16
CA SER A 1009 -1.43 10.66 -32.60
C SER A 1009 -0.47 11.43 -31.71
N LEU A 1010 -0.41 12.74 -31.96
CA LEU A 1010 0.45 13.70 -31.27
C LEU A 1010 -0.39 14.83 -30.68
N TYR A 1011 -0.26 15.03 -29.38
CA TYR A 1011 -0.72 16.23 -28.67
C TYR A 1011 0.12 17.45 -29.05
N GLU A 1012 1.44 17.29 -29.20
CA GLU A 1012 2.35 18.40 -29.54
C GLU A 1012 3.57 17.91 -30.33
N PHE A 1013 3.98 18.71 -31.32
CA PHE A 1013 5.19 18.62 -32.11
C PHE A 1013 5.94 19.96 -32.00
N GLY A 1014 6.75 20.09 -30.95
CA GLY A 1014 7.53 21.29 -30.70
C GLY A 1014 8.92 21.22 -31.32
N VAL A 1015 9.36 22.33 -31.93
CA VAL A 1015 10.72 22.51 -32.47
C VAL A 1015 11.33 23.71 -31.78
N TYR A 1016 12.44 23.54 -31.06
CA TYR A 1016 12.96 24.57 -30.16
C TYR A 1016 14.37 25.02 -30.55
N ARG A 1017 14.62 26.29 -30.28
CA ARG A 1017 15.94 26.91 -30.34
C ARG A 1017 16.25 27.51 -28.98
N SER A 1018 17.38 27.15 -28.39
CA SER A 1018 17.88 27.72 -27.13
C SER A 1018 18.21 29.21 -27.19
#